data_AF-A0A5R9GHU8-F1
#
_entry.id   AF-A0A5R9GHU8-F1
#
_cell.length_a   1.000
_cell.length_b   1.000
_cell.length_c   1.000
_cell.angle_alpha   90.00
_cell.angle_beta   90.00
_cell.angle_gamma   90.00
#
_symmetry.space_group_name_H-M   'P 1'
#
loop_
_entity.id
_entity.type
_entity.pdbx_description
1 polymer ?
#
loop_
_entity_poly.entity_id
_entity_poly.type
_entity_poly.pdbx_seq_one_letter_code
_entity_poly.pdbx_strand_id
1 'polypeptide(L)'
;MAKRFVKTICLLLALIAMSTSYFPAPSAYAEGPLPNLLANPGFEAVSEDDGAIPNWRINGGAAALKPGLAAEVTEEAASSGSRSLYLADDLTNAAIVLYSDPIEVTAGQTYRLTVKTKDARGTIYVGLRYYKQATDNVISGYIPRANFVALSPSPTWMETPLEATAPAEANYARVLLYTTSATTGAAYFDDLHLSLKPADQGGGIEYEMTNLGSMVHTINTHRAAFGRDASGRLLAYSTMVGIPANLLVIDVETDTLIAQIPIRDTVNGTEYSSTYVRGLVVQPDGTVYMAGSPSYMFKYAPGASEVEYVRRVAGSQVFDMKAGPDGILIGGSYNQSEAFEYNTITGEYKSLGRVLDDEQYAYSVAYDGVRDDIYFGMGANARLVKLDRETGVKTEIAVPAPFAETNFIFDMAVAGDKLFVYFSPGGVVVYDLASGRFEENVFVASGAQLSRLVSPASPIDGKVYFTSHSHLGYYDPNTRQYAVMEHIDTDGQAYGFTFAELSDSDYPGSSLVAITREGRVFKYNPQTGASKYTVLPIEGEPTQLQMVALGNDGRMHVSGYLSGGNAIYDPLTGEREEYTNETMGLGQKLPQTDRIYSYKDKIYYAAYPNMEVYEFDPYQPWERTADPNASNPKLLFSALDAGEQDRGLAGTVIEEAGKLVIGTVPKYGKLGGALIIYDLETNVRETYYNVIDQQSVTAVTYKDGLIYAGSNIWGGLGVDPTQTEAKLFIWDMEKREKVFETVPVPGKKGITELIVGPDGNIWGSAEGVLFIFDPNTRQVIHIQTLMPRNYSGAVWRDAQFVIGTDGNVYGAQANKFFVIDAVTKKMTVIRDVGIRNWMAMDDFGNFYLTEESSLLRITIPELVRQPVGLELALSSASLVRDQAAAPSVKLLLTKDGAVDKLERRNPQYFSSDPSVVRVDNGKFIAANPGSAEVWSEFTFNGVTYESNRAHVSVVATLDSVSGRLQQFIGTGDISDAMSSQLTNSLEQASHFVNLGDSEQAAFHLDRFLMHLNHQPLADRITEHARSILDADVRALAVTIP
;
A
#
# COMPACT_ATOMS: atom_id res chain seq x y z
N MET A 1 24.09 -38.90 -68.97
CA MET A 1 23.01 -38.38 -69.83
C MET A 1 21.66 -38.83 -69.26
N ALA A 2 21.16 -38.39 -68.10
CA ALA A 2 21.47 -37.29 -67.17
C ALA A 2 21.04 -35.88 -67.60
N LYS A 3 20.32 -35.20 -66.68
CA LYS A 3 19.82 -33.81 -66.70
C LYS A 3 18.68 -33.51 -67.70
N ARG A 4 17.64 -32.82 -67.18
CA ARG A 4 16.45 -32.19 -67.81
C ARG A 4 15.25 -33.12 -68.08
N PHE A 5 14.19 -33.07 -67.25
CA PHE A 5 12.78 -33.22 -67.69
C PHE A 5 11.71 -32.92 -66.59
N VAL A 6 11.90 -31.88 -65.75
CA VAL A 6 10.85 -31.43 -64.78
C VAL A 6 10.82 -29.90 -64.70
N LYS A 7 10.55 -29.20 -65.82
CA LYS A 7 10.43 -27.72 -65.82
C LYS A 7 9.29 -27.14 -66.66
N THR A 8 8.24 -27.92 -66.98
CA THR A 8 7.14 -27.40 -67.83
C THR A 8 5.73 -27.85 -67.43
N ILE A 9 5.47 -28.18 -66.15
CA ILE A 9 4.10 -28.39 -65.62
C ILE A 9 3.89 -27.57 -64.33
N CYS A 10 4.39 -26.34 -64.30
CA CYS A 10 4.15 -25.38 -63.21
C CYS A 10 3.57 -24.04 -63.70
N LEU A 11 3.10 -23.96 -64.94
CA LEU A 11 2.76 -22.69 -65.59
C LEU A 11 1.42 -22.71 -66.34
N LEU A 12 0.39 -23.36 -65.77
CA LEU A 12 -0.97 -23.27 -66.34
C LEU A 12 -2.14 -23.51 -65.36
N LEU A 13 -1.92 -23.52 -64.04
CA LEU A 13 -2.98 -23.52 -63.02
C LEU A 13 -3.01 -22.23 -62.18
N ALA A 14 -2.34 -21.18 -62.65
CA ALA A 14 -2.19 -19.89 -61.96
C ALA A 14 -2.97 -18.72 -62.61
N LEU A 15 -3.90 -18.99 -63.54
CA LEU A 15 -4.81 -17.97 -64.07
C LEU A 15 -6.25 -18.46 -63.97
N ILE A 16 -7.11 -17.61 -63.39
CA ILE A 16 -8.56 -17.75 -63.15
C ILE A 16 -8.93 -18.27 -61.74
N ALA A 17 -8.61 -17.46 -60.72
CA ALA A 17 -9.45 -17.22 -59.53
C ALA A 17 -8.89 -15.99 -58.75
N MET A 18 -8.85 -14.83 -59.40
CA MET A 18 -8.60 -13.53 -58.73
C MET A 18 -9.74 -12.58 -59.07
N SER A 19 -10.79 -12.63 -58.25
CA SER A 19 -11.74 -11.54 -58.06
C SER A 19 -12.20 -11.61 -56.60
N THR A 20 -11.29 -11.24 -55.71
CA THR A 20 -11.61 -10.89 -54.32
C THR A 20 -11.15 -9.46 -54.14
N SER A 21 -12.10 -8.59 -53.81
CA SER A 21 -11.89 -7.21 -53.43
C SER A 21 -10.78 -7.14 -52.37
N TYR A 22 -9.60 -6.70 -52.80
CA TYR A 22 -8.49 -6.35 -51.93
C TYR A 22 -8.90 -5.06 -51.23
N PHE A 23 -9.45 -5.14 -50.03
CA PHE A 23 -9.20 -4.06 -49.09
C PHE A 23 -7.71 -4.20 -48.72
N PRO A 24 -6.86 -3.20 -48.97
CA PRO A 24 -5.52 -3.23 -48.40
C PRO A 24 -5.70 -3.39 -46.89
N ALA A 25 -5.09 -4.43 -46.31
CA ALA A 25 -4.78 -4.39 -44.88
C ALA A 25 -4.14 -3.02 -44.62
N PRO A 26 -4.49 -2.30 -43.53
CA PRO A 26 -3.74 -1.13 -43.17
C PRO A 26 -2.31 -1.59 -43.00
N SER A 27 -1.47 -1.25 -43.98
CA SER A 27 -0.04 -1.26 -43.83
C SER A 27 0.20 -0.50 -42.54
N ALA A 28 0.77 -1.16 -41.53
CA ALA A 28 1.34 -0.48 -40.39
C ALA A 28 2.21 0.62 -40.99
N TYR A 29 1.73 1.85 -40.91
CA TYR A 29 2.57 3.00 -41.16
C TYR A 29 3.69 2.80 -40.16
N ALA A 30 4.88 2.45 -40.63
CA ALA A 30 6.07 2.80 -39.89
C ALA A 30 5.96 4.31 -39.74
N GLU A 31 5.49 4.78 -38.58
CA GLU A 31 5.56 6.19 -38.26
C GLU A 31 7.02 6.55 -38.48
N GLY A 32 7.27 7.42 -39.47
CA GLY A 32 8.59 8.00 -39.61
C GLY A 32 8.98 8.65 -38.28
N PRO A 33 10.29 8.85 -38.02
CA PRO A 33 10.69 9.57 -36.82
C PRO A 33 9.91 10.88 -36.75
N LEU A 34 9.26 11.13 -35.60
CA LEU A 34 8.47 12.33 -35.39
C LEU A 34 9.31 13.55 -35.75
N PRO A 35 8.70 14.63 -36.26
CA PRO A 35 9.45 15.81 -36.63
C PRO A 35 10.21 16.36 -35.42
N ASN A 36 11.52 16.60 -35.60
CA ASN A 36 12.34 17.23 -34.58
C ASN A 36 11.89 18.69 -34.42
N LEU A 37 11.54 19.07 -33.21
CA LEU A 37 11.10 20.42 -32.86
C LEU A 37 12.28 21.38 -32.66
N LEU A 38 13.52 20.88 -32.62
CA LEU A 38 14.73 21.69 -32.50
C LEU A 38 15.21 22.21 -33.86
N ALA A 39 15.60 23.49 -33.88
CA ALA A 39 16.40 24.06 -34.94
C ALA A 39 17.90 23.82 -34.66
N ASN A 40 18.68 23.57 -35.71
CA ASN A 40 20.11 23.22 -35.65
C ASN A 40 20.47 22.12 -34.62
N PRO A 41 19.81 20.95 -34.65
CA PRO A 41 19.98 19.89 -33.64
C PRO A 41 21.35 19.18 -33.65
N GLY A 42 22.06 19.20 -34.79
CA GLY A 42 23.39 18.62 -34.95
C GLY A 42 24.49 19.67 -35.11
N PHE A 43 24.20 20.94 -34.82
CA PHE A 43 25.19 22.03 -34.87
C PHE A 43 25.89 22.25 -36.23
N GLU A 44 25.27 21.83 -37.34
CA GLU A 44 25.82 21.98 -38.69
C GLU A 44 25.69 23.41 -39.25
N ALA A 45 24.77 24.23 -38.72
CA ALA A 45 24.56 25.60 -39.21
C ALA A 45 25.77 26.50 -38.92
N VAL A 46 26.16 27.31 -39.92
CA VAL A 46 27.31 28.25 -39.85
C VAL A 46 26.82 29.64 -39.42
N SER A 47 27.53 30.29 -38.52
CA SER A 47 27.38 31.73 -38.23
C SER A 47 28.52 32.54 -38.86
N GLU A 48 28.23 33.76 -39.32
CA GLU A 48 29.25 34.74 -39.75
C GLU A 48 29.88 35.49 -38.56
N ASP A 49 29.23 35.45 -37.38
CA ASP A 49 29.72 36.02 -36.13
C ASP A 49 30.58 35.00 -35.35
N ASP A 50 31.83 35.38 -35.06
CA ASP A 50 32.79 34.55 -34.31
C ASP A 50 32.26 34.20 -32.91
N GLY A 51 32.20 32.90 -32.59
CA GLY A 51 31.69 32.36 -31.32
C GLY A 51 30.17 32.25 -31.18
N ALA A 52 29.38 32.56 -32.22
CA ALA A 52 27.93 32.36 -32.19
C ALA A 52 27.54 30.93 -32.60
N ILE A 53 26.57 30.35 -31.89
CA ILE A 53 26.04 29.00 -32.15
C ILE A 53 24.60 29.17 -32.68
N PRO A 54 24.33 29.06 -33.99
CA PRO A 54 23.00 29.34 -34.54
C PRO A 54 21.90 28.53 -33.85
N ASN A 55 20.79 29.18 -33.48
CA ASN A 55 19.65 28.64 -32.72
C ASN A 55 19.93 28.22 -31.27
N TRP A 56 21.12 28.56 -30.76
CA TRP A 56 21.51 28.33 -29.38
C TRP A 56 22.12 29.60 -28.79
N ARG A 57 22.00 29.77 -27.49
CA ARG A 57 22.55 30.94 -26.80
C ARG A 57 23.10 30.62 -25.43
N ILE A 58 24.23 31.21 -25.13
CA ILE A 58 24.86 31.13 -23.82
C ILE A 58 24.15 32.11 -22.89
N ASN A 59 23.79 31.64 -21.70
CA ASN A 59 23.23 32.50 -20.66
C ASN A 59 24.25 33.60 -20.27
N GLY A 60 23.87 34.87 -20.41
CA GLY A 60 24.79 36.00 -20.23
C GLY A 60 25.65 36.33 -21.45
N GLY A 61 25.44 35.65 -22.59
CA GLY A 61 26.14 35.89 -23.86
C GLY A 61 27.59 35.39 -23.88
N ALA A 62 28.30 35.62 -24.99
CA ALA A 62 29.69 35.18 -25.16
C ALA A 62 30.64 35.71 -24.06
N ALA A 63 30.37 36.91 -23.52
CA ALA A 63 31.13 37.49 -22.43
C ALA A 63 31.04 36.71 -21.10
N ALA A 64 30.10 35.76 -20.97
CA ALA A 64 29.98 34.89 -19.81
C ALA A 64 31.03 33.76 -19.81
N LEU A 65 31.62 33.42 -20.97
CA LEU A 65 32.68 32.41 -21.10
C LEU A 65 34.04 33.00 -20.68
N LYS A 66 34.34 32.92 -19.38
CA LYS A 66 35.64 33.33 -18.82
C LYS A 66 36.69 32.23 -19.08
N PRO A 67 38.01 32.53 -18.97
CA PRO A 67 39.04 31.50 -19.06
C PRO A 67 38.74 30.29 -18.16
N GLY A 68 38.68 29.09 -18.73
CA GLY A 68 38.23 27.86 -18.07
C GLY A 68 36.80 27.42 -18.44
N LEU A 69 36.04 28.22 -19.19
CA LEU A 69 34.75 27.87 -19.77
C LEU A 69 34.82 27.90 -21.30
N ALA A 70 34.31 26.87 -21.95
CA ALA A 70 34.21 26.78 -23.41
C ALA A 70 32.84 26.20 -23.82
N ALA A 71 32.24 26.80 -24.84
CA ALA A 71 31.09 26.26 -25.55
C ALA A 71 31.24 26.65 -27.03
N GLU A 72 31.61 25.69 -27.88
CA GLU A 72 31.98 25.95 -29.26
C GLU A 72 31.55 24.82 -30.21
N VAL A 73 31.23 25.17 -31.45
CA VAL A 73 31.00 24.19 -32.51
C VAL A 73 32.35 23.78 -33.09
N THR A 74 32.58 22.47 -33.20
CA THR A 74 33.87 21.89 -33.58
C THR A 74 33.71 20.77 -34.60
N GLU A 75 34.76 20.52 -35.38
CA GLU A 75 34.87 19.43 -36.37
C GLU A 75 35.70 18.25 -35.84
N GLU A 76 36.14 18.29 -34.57
CA GLU A 76 36.99 17.25 -33.95
C GLU A 76 36.26 15.91 -33.74
N ALA A 77 34.96 15.97 -33.48
CA ALA A 77 34.10 14.80 -33.33
C ALA A 77 32.70 15.15 -33.82
N ALA A 78 32.06 14.22 -34.52
CA ALA A 78 30.66 14.30 -34.91
C ALA A 78 30.03 12.89 -34.85
N SER A 79 28.76 12.81 -34.47
CA SER A 79 27.94 11.59 -34.55
C SER A 79 27.30 11.47 -35.93
N SER A 80 26.79 12.59 -36.45
CA SER A 80 26.33 12.72 -37.83
C SER A 80 26.86 14.03 -38.43
N GLY A 81 26.83 14.16 -39.76
CA GLY A 81 27.37 15.37 -40.39
C GLY A 81 28.89 15.54 -40.22
N SER A 82 29.32 16.77 -39.97
CA SER A 82 30.73 17.17 -39.88
C SER A 82 31.08 17.92 -38.60
N ARG A 83 30.10 18.32 -37.80
CA ARG A 83 30.26 19.17 -36.63
C ARG A 83 29.53 18.62 -35.42
N SER A 84 29.93 19.09 -34.24
CA SER A 84 29.18 18.92 -33.00
C SER A 84 29.45 20.09 -32.06
N LEU A 85 28.73 20.18 -30.96
CA LEU A 85 29.02 21.14 -29.90
C LEU A 85 29.95 20.52 -28.86
N TYR A 86 31.05 21.19 -28.55
CA TYR A 86 31.88 20.89 -27.38
C TYR A 86 31.59 21.89 -26.25
N LEU A 87 31.29 21.37 -25.06
CA LEU A 87 31.13 22.17 -23.84
C LEU A 87 32.16 21.69 -22.83
N ALA A 88 32.89 22.63 -22.21
CA ALA A 88 33.84 22.36 -21.13
C ALA A 88 33.79 23.44 -20.05
N ASP A 89 33.70 23.01 -18.79
CA ASP A 89 33.72 23.83 -17.59
C ASP A 89 34.77 23.26 -16.63
N ASP A 90 35.87 23.99 -16.48
CA ASP A 90 36.99 23.64 -15.58
C ASP A 90 36.95 24.46 -14.28
N LEU A 91 35.85 25.16 -13.98
CA LEU A 91 35.71 26.04 -12.83
C LEU A 91 34.71 25.49 -11.79
N THR A 92 35.04 25.62 -10.50
CA THR A 92 34.15 25.21 -9.38
C THR A 92 33.38 26.38 -8.76
N ASN A 93 33.30 27.50 -9.48
CA ASN A 93 32.63 28.73 -9.04
C ASN A 93 31.91 29.45 -10.19
N ALA A 94 31.77 28.80 -11.34
CA ALA A 94 31.08 29.29 -12.52
C ALA A 94 30.30 28.14 -13.15
N ALA A 95 29.40 28.46 -14.08
CA ALA A 95 28.58 27.48 -14.76
C ALA A 95 28.37 27.91 -16.21
N ILE A 96 28.30 26.93 -17.11
CA ILE A 96 27.82 27.14 -18.48
C ILE A 96 26.36 26.72 -18.53
N VAL A 97 25.51 27.58 -19.09
CA VAL A 97 24.13 27.23 -19.41
C VAL A 97 23.88 27.63 -20.86
N LEU A 98 23.77 26.66 -21.74
CA LEU A 98 23.42 26.86 -23.14
C LEU A 98 21.94 26.54 -23.33
N TYR A 99 21.20 27.46 -23.95
CA TYR A 99 19.78 27.31 -24.27
C TYR A 99 19.57 27.14 -25.76
N SER A 100 18.66 26.27 -26.18
CA SER A 100 18.07 26.37 -27.52
C SER A 100 17.21 27.63 -27.65
N ASP A 101 16.84 27.98 -28.89
CA ASP A 101 15.72 28.90 -29.13
C ASP A 101 14.41 28.37 -28.50
N PRO A 102 13.43 29.24 -28.19
CA PRO A 102 12.11 28.83 -27.70
C PRO A 102 11.40 27.88 -28.66
N ILE A 103 10.83 26.82 -28.11
CA ILE A 103 10.05 25.80 -28.81
C ILE A 103 8.64 25.85 -28.27
N GLU A 104 7.63 25.97 -29.13
CA GLU A 104 6.23 25.93 -28.67
C GLU A 104 5.88 24.54 -28.12
N VAL A 105 5.21 24.52 -26.95
CA VAL A 105 4.74 23.30 -26.30
C VAL A 105 3.33 23.49 -25.75
N THR A 106 2.59 22.39 -25.60
CA THR A 106 1.25 22.39 -25.03
C THR A 106 1.30 21.87 -23.60
N ALA A 107 0.74 22.62 -22.66
CA ALA A 107 0.58 22.20 -21.27
C ALA A 107 -0.08 20.81 -21.15
N GLY A 108 0.42 19.98 -20.24
CA GLY A 108 -0.06 18.61 -20.00
C GLY A 108 0.49 17.54 -20.95
N GLN A 109 1.16 17.92 -22.05
CA GLN A 109 1.77 16.95 -22.97
C GLN A 109 3.18 16.56 -22.52
N THR A 110 3.54 15.28 -22.72
CA THR A 110 4.90 14.78 -22.48
C THR A 110 5.75 14.94 -23.73
N TYR A 111 6.98 15.41 -23.56
CA TYR A 111 7.97 15.57 -24.63
C TYR A 111 9.15 14.66 -24.35
N ARG A 112 9.70 14.08 -25.42
CA ARG A 112 10.91 13.25 -25.37
C ARG A 112 12.07 13.98 -26.03
N LEU A 113 13.13 14.20 -25.26
CA LEU A 113 14.43 14.66 -25.72
C LEU A 113 15.37 13.46 -25.80
N THR A 114 16.10 13.34 -26.89
CA THR A 114 17.27 12.46 -26.99
C THR A 114 18.48 13.30 -27.43
N VAL A 115 19.66 12.93 -26.96
CA VAL A 115 20.91 13.60 -27.33
C VAL A 115 22.02 12.58 -27.39
N LYS A 116 22.88 12.65 -28.42
CA LYS A 116 24.10 11.85 -28.42
C LYS A 116 25.23 12.63 -27.79
N THR A 117 25.92 11.97 -26.87
CA THR A 117 27.06 12.55 -26.16
C THR A 117 28.27 11.64 -26.23
N LYS A 118 29.46 12.24 -26.21
CA LYS A 118 30.75 11.53 -26.24
C LYS A 118 31.76 12.22 -25.32
N ASP A 119 32.63 11.41 -24.73
CA ASP A 119 33.75 11.84 -23.88
C ASP A 119 33.30 12.67 -22.66
N ALA A 120 32.09 12.36 -22.15
CA ALA A 120 31.53 13.00 -20.97
C ALA A 120 32.40 12.73 -19.74
N ARG A 121 32.87 13.80 -19.09
CA ARG A 121 33.63 13.78 -17.83
C ARG A 121 33.08 14.84 -16.87
N GLY A 122 33.29 14.63 -15.58
CA GLY A 122 32.70 15.49 -14.56
C GLY A 122 31.18 15.36 -14.51
N THR A 123 30.46 16.44 -14.19
CA THR A 123 29.00 16.45 -14.11
C THR A 123 28.43 17.51 -15.05
N ILE A 124 27.82 17.06 -16.15
CA ILE A 124 27.06 17.90 -17.08
C ILE A 124 25.63 17.36 -17.15
N TYR A 125 24.67 18.27 -17.33
CA TYR A 125 23.26 17.98 -17.39
C TYR A 125 22.68 18.35 -18.75
N VAL A 126 21.68 17.58 -19.15
CA VAL A 126 20.80 17.87 -20.28
C VAL A 126 19.38 17.97 -19.74
N GLY A 127 18.63 19.00 -20.12
CA GLY A 127 17.31 19.25 -19.57
C GLY A 127 16.33 19.99 -20.46
N LEU A 128 15.08 20.05 -20.00
CA LEU A 128 14.01 20.86 -20.55
C LEU A 128 13.56 21.90 -19.52
N ARG A 129 13.48 23.17 -19.93
CA ARG A 129 12.93 24.25 -19.11
C ARG A 129 11.73 24.86 -19.78
N TYR A 130 10.67 25.09 -19.00
CA TYR A 130 9.39 25.58 -19.50
C TYR A 130 9.15 27.06 -19.15
N TYR A 131 8.48 27.76 -20.06
CA TYR A 131 8.28 29.20 -20.05
C TYR A 131 6.83 29.55 -20.41
N LYS A 132 6.35 30.67 -19.85
CA LYS A 132 5.01 31.24 -20.16
C LYS A 132 5.01 32.00 -21.48
N GLN A 133 6.16 32.60 -21.85
CA GLN A 133 6.35 33.39 -23.07
C GLN A 133 7.76 33.11 -23.63
N ALA A 134 7.95 33.31 -24.93
CA ALA A 134 9.24 33.09 -25.62
C ALA A 134 10.41 33.95 -25.06
N THR A 135 10.10 35.06 -24.38
CA THR A 135 11.02 36.08 -23.86
C THR A 135 11.62 35.77 -22.47
N ASP A 136 11.93 34.50 -22.17
CA ASP A 136 12.54 34.06 -20.91
C ASP A 136 11.71 34.17 -19.63
N ASN A 137 10.38 34.28 -19.74
CA ASN A 137 9.50 34.22 -18.59
C ASN A 137 9.33 32.76 -18.09
N VAL A 138 10.32 32.26 -17.34
CA VAL A 138 10.36 30.89 -16.80
C VAL A 138 9.18 30.63 -15.87
N ILE A 139 8.59 29.43 -15.96
CA ILE A 139 7.52 29.02 -15.04
C ILE A 139 8.06 28.77 -13.64
N SER A 140 9.31 28.27 -13.55
CA SER A 140 9.99 28.02 -12.29
C SER A 140 11.45 28.50 -12.31
N GLY A 141 11.92 28.98 -11.16
CA GLY A 141 13.29 29.40 -10.93
C GLY A 141 14.29 28.23 -10.97
N TYR A 142 13.81 27.00 -10.74
CA TYR A 142 14.61 25.77 -10.82
C TYR A 142 14.07 24.83 -11.91
N ILE A 143 14.87 23.82 -12.27
CA ILE A 143 14.47 22.77 -13.21
C ILE A 143 14.12 21.54 -12.36
N PRO A 144 12.87 21.04 -12.38
CA PRO A 144 12.49 19.83 -11.65
C PRO A 144 13.39 18.65 -12.00
N ARG A 145 13.63 17.75 -11.03
CA ARG A 145 14.49 16.57 -11.25
C ARG A 145 14.04 15.69 -12.40
N ALA A 146 12.73 15.60 -12.65
CA ALA A 146 12.17 14.87 -13.78
C ALA A 146 12.52 15.49 -15.15
N ASN A 147 12.94 16.76 -15.19
CA ASN A 147 13.16 17.52 -16.42
C ASN A 147 14.64 17.64 -16.79
N PHE A 148 15.53 16.91 -16.13
CA PHE A 148 16.93 16.85 -16.53
C PHE A 148 17.56 15.50 -16.20
N VAL A 149 18.66 15.19 -16.87
CA VAL A 149 19.47 13.99 -16.65
C VAL A 149 20.95 14.37 -16.63
N ALA A 150 21.71 13.76 -15.73
CA ALA A 150 23.17 13.88 -15.71
C ALA A 150 23.78 12.92 -16.74
N LEU A 151 24.77 13.37 -17.49
CA LEU A 151 25.45 12.55 -18.48
C LEU A 151 26.25 11.42 -17.84
N SER A 152 26.19 10.24 -18.46
CA SER A 152 27.04 9.11 -18.10
C SER A 152 28.36 9.17 -18.88
N PRO A 153 29.53 8.93 -18.25
CA PRO A 153 30.79 8.88 -18.96
C PRO A 153 30.82 7.79 -20.03
N SER A 154 31.25 8.15 -21.25
CA SER A 154 31.37 7.20 -22.36
C SER A 154 32.41 7.68 -23.39
N PRO A 155 33.39 6.85 -23.79
CA PRO A 155 34.37 7.20 -24.82
C PRO A 155 33.81 7.12 -26.26
N THR A 156 32.59 6.59 -26.41
CA THR A 156 31.87 6.48 -27.69
C THR A 156 30.57 7.26 -27.62
N TRP A 157 30.01 7.65 -28.77
CA TRP A 157 28.70 8.30 -28.85
C TRP A 157 27.62 7.44 -28.18
N MET A 158 26.95 8.00 -27.18
CA MET A 158 25.87 7.38 -26.42
C MET A 158 24.65 8.28 -26.48
N GLU A 159 23.50 7.70 -26.81
CA GLU A 159 22.22 8.41 -26.77
C GLU A 159 21.67 8.44 -25.34
N THR A 160 21.31 9.62 -24.86
CA THR A 160 20.73 9.85 -23.53
C THR A 160 19.28 10.35 -23.70
N PRO A 161 18.27 9.58 -23.26
CA PRO A 161 16.89 10.01 -23.30
C PRO A 161 16.48 10.82 -22.05
N LEU A 162 15.55 11.74 -22.24
CA LEU A 162 14.86 12.49 -21.20
C LEU A 162 13.39 12.65 -21.61
N GLU A 163 12.45 12.32 -20.72
CA GLU A 163 11.03 12.58 -20.91
C GLU A 163 10.53 13.54 -19.84
N ALA A 164 9.80 14.59 -20.25
CA ALA A 164 9.25 15.57 -19.33
C ALA A 164 7.87 16.06 -19.77
N THR A 165 6.96 16.20 -18.82
CA THR A 165 5.61 16.72 -19.06
C THR A 165 5.59 18.23 -18.89
N ALA A 166 5.03 18.93 -19.89
CA ALA A 166 4.85 20.37 -19.84
C ALA A 166 3.85 20.74 -18.71
N PRO A 167 4.21 21.63 -17.78
CA PRO A 167 3.31 22.02 -16.69
C PRO A 167 2.11 22.83 -17.19
N ALA A 168 1.08 22.99 -16.34
CA ALA A 168 -0.22 23.61 -16.67
C ALA A 168 -0.14 25.05 -17.23
N GLU A 169 1.00 25.73 -17.09
CA GLU A 169 1.23 27.11 -17.54
C GLU A 169 2.22 27.23 -18.72
N ALA A 170 2.66 26.09 -19.29
CA ALA A 170 3.68 26.06 -20.33
C ALA A 170 3.12 26.34 -21.73
N ASN A 171 3.69 27.37 -22.36
CA ASN A 171 3.50 27.68 -23.77
C ASN A 171 4.79 27.45 -24.58
N TYR A 172 5.95 27.51 -23.92
CA TYR A 172 7.25 27.31 -24.56
C TYR A 172 8.16 26.42 -23.72
N ALA A 173 9.06 25.70 -24.36
CA ALA A 173 10.17 24.98 -23.77
C ALA A 173 11.50 25.39 -24.39
N ARG A 174 12.60 25.12 -23.70
CA ARG A 174 13.95 25.13 -24.25
C ARG A 174 14.72 23.93 -23.78
N VAL A 175 15.60 23.44 -24.65
CA VAL A 175 16.61 22.46 -24.27
C VAL A 175 17.78 23.18 -23.62
N LEU A 176 18.33 22.57 -22.58
CA LEU A 176 19.48 23.06 -21.84
C LEU A 176 20.60 22.05 -21.88
N LEU A 177 21.81 22.54 -22.15
CA LEU A 177 23.07 21.83 -21.93
C LEU A 177 23.82 22.66 -20.89
N TYR A 178 24.05 22.11 -19.70
CA TYR A 178 24.55 22.92 -18.60
C TYR A 178 25.37 22.20 -17.54
N THR A 179 26.29 22.96 -16.93
CA THR A 179 26.95 22.64 -15.67
C THR A 179 26.36 23.48 -14.53
N THR A 180 26.66 23.12 -13.29
CA THR A 180 26.30 23.93 -12.12
C THR A 180 27.54 24.60 -11.54
N SER A 181 27.34 25.67 -10.76
CA SER A 181 28.45 26.40 -10.14
C SER A 181 29.31 25.57 -9.16
N ALA A 182 28.87 24.36 -8.81
CA ALA A 182 29.58 23.43 -7.93
C ALA A 182 30.24 22.25 -8.68
N THR A 183 30.16 22.21 -10.01
CA THR A 183 30.56 21.04 -10.81
C THR A 183 31.39 21.45 -12.01
N THR A 184 32.52 20.78 -12.23
CA THR A 184 33.24 20.82 -13.51
C THR A 184 32.75 19.70 -14.42
N GLY A 185 32.97 19.84 -15.72
CA GLY A 185 32.71 18.77 -16.68
C GLY A 185 32.93 19.17 -18.12
N ALA A 186 33.08 18.18 -19.00
CA ALA A 186 33.17 18.41 -20.43
C ALA A 186 32.54 17.27 -21.22
N ALA A 187 31.93 17.56 -22.37
CA ALA A 187 31.37 16.57 -23.29
C ALA A 187 31.18 17.16 -24.70
N TYR A 188 31.18 16.28 -25.70
CA TYR A 188 30.66 16.57 -27.04
C TYR A 188 29.16 16.23 -27.10
N PHE A 189 28.38 17.04 -27.82
CA PHE A 189 26.93 16.92 -28.00
C PHE A 189 26.57 16.99 -29.47
N ASP A 190 25.74 16.06 -29.93
CA ASP A 190 25.29 16.00 -31.31
C ASP A 190 23.92 15.27 -31.42
N ASP A 191 23.30 15.32 -32.60
CA ASP A 191 22.04 14.65 -32.96
C ASP A 191 20.91 14.86 -31.92
N LEU A 192 20.71 16.09 -31.43
CA LEU A 192 19.63 16.35 -30.47
C LEU A 192 18.27 16.19 -31.13
N HIS A 193 17.35 15.47 -30.49
CA HIS A 193 16.01 15.28 -31.02
C HIS A 193 14.95 15.48 -29.95
N LEU A 194 14.18 16.57 -30.09
CA LEU A 194 13.03 16.84 -29.25
C LEU A 194 11.75 16.61 -30.05
N SER A 195 10.86 15.77 -29.55
CA SER A 195 9.55 15.56 -30.15
C SER A 195 8.46 15.52 -29.07
N LEU A 196 7.21 15.76 -29.49
CA LEU A 196 6.06 15.35 -28.67
C LEU A 196 6.14 13.83 -28.47
N LYS A 197 6.03 13.36 -27.23
CA LYS A 197 5.85 11.93 -26.97
C LYS A 197 4.44 11.59 -27.45
N PRO A 198 4.24 10.62 -28.36
CA PRO A 198 2.91 10.10 -28.63
C PRO A 198 2.25 9.75 -27.30
N ALA A 199 0.96 10.03 -27.14
CA ALA A 199 0.21 9.44 -26.04
C ALA A 199 0.50 7.94 -26.03
N ASP A 200 0.85 7.38 -24.86
CA ASP A 200 1.28 5.99 -24.74
C ASP A 200 0.22 5.04 -25.34
N GLN A 201 0.31 4.75 -26.63
CA GLN A 201 -0.42 3.68 -27.28
C GLN A 201 0.42 2.43 -27.07
N GLY A 202 0.25 1.83 -25.89
CA GLY A 202 1.06 0.74 -25.34
C GLY A 202 1.54 -0.32 -26.31
N GLY A 203 2.66 -0.07 -26.99
CA GLY A 203 3.14 -0.93 -28.06
C GLY A 203 2.08 -1.25 -29.13
N GLY A 204 1.08 -0.36 -29.32
CA GLY A 204 -0.08 -0.55 -30.18
C GLY A 204 -1.35 -1.11 -29.52
N ILE A 205 -1.40 -1.23 -28.18
CA ILE A 205 -2.57 -1.69 -27.42
C ILE A 205 -3.35 -0.48 -26.89
N GLU A 206 -4.63 -0.39 -27.26
CA GLU A 206 -5.55 0.64 -26.77
C GLU A 206 -6.02 0.32 -25.34
N TYR A 207 -6.02 1.33 -24.46
CA TYR A 207 -6.54 1.21 -23.10
C TYR A 207 -7.10 2.55 -22.60
N GLU A 208 -8.04 2.47 -21.67
CA GLU A 208 -8.52 3.59 -20.86
C GLU A 208 -7.96 3.49 -19.44
N MET A 209 -7.67 4.63 -18.81
CA MET A 209 -7.16 4.68 -17.45
C MET A 209 -8.00 5.64 -16.60
N THR A 210 -8.43 5.16 -15.43
CA THR A 210 -9.09 5.97 -14.40
C THR A 210 -8.27 5.93 -13.13
N ASN A 211 -7.89 7.10 -12.58
CA ASN A 211 -7.32 7.17 -11.23
C ASN A 211 -8.47 7.18 -10.21
N LEU A 212 -8.58 6.14 -9.39
CA LEU A 212 -9.61 5.99 -8.36
C LEU A 212 -9.24 6.70 -7.04
N GLY A 213 -8.08 7.35 -7.00
CA GLY A 213 -7.58 8.09 -5.85
C GLY A 213 -6.98 7.19 -4.77
N SER A 214 -6.69 7.81 -3.63
CA SER A 214 -6.05 7.15 -2.49
C SER A 214 -7.00 6.23 -1.75
N MET A 215 -6.54 5.02 -1.42
CA MET A 215 -7.37 4.00 -0.77
C MET A 215 -7.19 3.89 0.73
N VAL A 216 -6.04 4.31 1.28
CA VAL A 216 -5.74 4.24 2.73
C VAL A 216 -5.13 5.56 3.18
N HIS A 217 -5.58 6.07 4.33
CA HIS A 217 -5.18 7.32 4.96
C HIS A 217 -4.86 7.05 6.43
N THR A 218 -3.73 7.55 6.90
CA THR A 218 -3.31 7.33 8.29
C THR A 218 -2.81 8.60 8.93
N ILE A 219 -3.11 8.77 10.22
CA ILE A 219 -2.48 9.76 11.07
C ILE A 219 -1.23 9.10 11.65
N ASN A 220 -0.08 9.65 11.30
CA ASN A 220 1.19 9.20 11.83
C ASN A 220 2.02 10.42 12.21
N THR A 221 1.80 10.92 13.42
CA THR A 221 2.65 11.97 13.97
C THR A 221 4.00 11.37 14.37
N HIS A 222 5.06 12.17 14.34
CA HIS A 222 6.42 11.71 14.68
C HIS A 222 7.06 12.47 15.84
N ARG A 223 6.57 13.67 16.14
CA ARG A 223 7.03 14.44 17.28
C ARG A 223 6.04 15.52 17.65
N ALA A 224 5.91 15.78 18.95
CA ALA A 224 5.24 16.96 19.46
C ALA A 224 6.15 17.80 20.35
N ALA A 225 5.95 19.11 20.30
CA ALA A 225 6.59 20.10 21.14
C ALA A 225 5.54 21.13 21.59
N PHE A 226 5.83 21.84 22.68
CA PHE A 226 4.85 22.72 23.33
C PHE A 226 5.43 24.12 23.49
N GLY A 227 4.60 25.12 23.30
CA GLY A 227 4.97 26.53 23.40
C GLY A 227 3.79 27.40 23.77
N ARG A 228 4.07 28.58 24.31
CA ARG A 228 3.03 29.59 24.52
C ARG A 228 3.05 30.59 23.37
N ASP A 229 1.87 30.96 22.87
CA ASP A 229 1.77 32.09 21.94
C ASP A 229 1.90 33.43 22.69
N ALA A 230 1.87 34.54 21.95
CA ALA A 230 2.02 35.88 22.50
C ALA A 230 0.92 36.27 23.53
N SER A 231 -0.22 35.55 23.55
CA SER A 231 -1.29 35.75 24.54
C SER A 231 -1.09 34.94 25.82
N GLY A 232 -0.07 34.08 25.86
CA GLY A 232 0.20 33.14 26.95
C GLY A 232 -0.54 31.81 26.83
N ARG A 233 -1.32 31.60 25.76
CA ARG A 233 -2.05 30.35 25.52
C ARG A 233 -1.07 29.23 25.17
N LEU A 234 -1.22 28.07 25.81
CA LEU A 234 -0.37 26.91 25.57
C LEU A 234 -0.85 26.15 24.32
N LEU A 235 0.05 26.01 23.36
CA LEU A 235 -0.16 25.28 22.11
C LEU A 235 0.75 24.06 22.06
N ALA A 236 0.21 22.98 21.50
CA ALA A 236 1.00 21.83 21.07
C ALA A 236 1.19 21.89 19.55
N TYR A 237 2.42 21.62 19.13
CA TYR A 237 2.82 21.52 17.75
C TYR A 237 3.19 20.07 17.49
N SER A 238 2.62 19.45 16.47
CA SER A 238 2.95 18.07 16.11
C SER A 238 3.22 17.94 14.62
N THR A 239 4.18 17.10 14.24
CA THR A 239 4.54 16.87 12.83
C THR A 239 3.95 15.55 12.36
N MET A 240 3.21 15.59 11.25
CA MET A 240 2.56 14.43 10.63
C MET A 240 3.21 14.12 9.28
N VAL A 241 3.56 12.85 9.06
CA VAL A 241 4.16 12.39 7.79
C VAL A 241 3.15 12.48 6.65
N GLY A 242 3.58 12.97 5.49
CA GLY A 242 2.74 13.18 4.31
C GLY A 242 3.59 13.58 3.10
N ILE A 243 2.98 13.85 1.95
CA ILE A 243 3.68 14.38 0.77
C ILE A 243 2.95 15.64 0.28
N PRO A 244 3.25 16.83 0.85
CA PRO A 244 4.22 17.11 1.92
C PRO A 244 3.71 16.72 3.32
N ALA A 245 4.62 16.65 4.30
CA ALA A 245 4.30 16.52 5.72
C ALA A 245 3.49 17.73 6.21
N ASN A 246 2.78 17.59 7.32
CA ASN A 246 1.98 18.66 7.92
C ASN A 246 2.46 19.01 9.34
N LEU A 247 2.32 20.29 9.70
CA LEU A 247 2.37 20.80 11.05
C LEU A 247 0.94 20.90 11.59
N LEU A 248 0.66 20.18 12.67
CA LEU A 248 -0.56 20.30 13.46
C LEU A 248 -0.35 21.35 14.55
N VAL A 249 -1.28 22.28 14.68
CA VAL A 249 -1.33 23.29 15.74
C VAL A 249 -2.56 23.01 16.59
N ILE A 250 -2.37 22.74 17.88
CA ILE A 250 -3.41 22.24 18.78
C ILE A 250 -3.48 23.14 20.01
N ASP A 251 -4.68 23.57 20.37
CA ASP A 251 -4.95 24.24 21.63
C ASP A 251 -5.03 23.20 22.76
N VAL A 252 -4.10 23.28 23.71
CA VAL A 252 -4.04 22.32 24.83
C VAL A 252 -5.12 22.57 25.86
N GLU A 253 -5.60 23.80 26.02
CA GLU A 253 -6.61 24.11 27.02
C GLU A 253 -7.96 23.52 26.59
N THR A 254 -8.33 23.76 25.33
CA THR A 254 -9.64 23.41 24.78
C THR A 254 -9.69 22.05 24.07
N ASP A 255 -8.53 21.40 23.87
CA ASP A 255 -8.38 20.16 23.09
C ASP A 255 -8.90 20.30 21.65
N THR A 256 -8.52 21.39 20.97
CA THR A 256 -8.97 21.69 19.61
C THR A 256 -7.82 21.76 18.62
N LEU A 257 -8.02 21.18 17.43
CA LEU A 257 -7.13 21.37 16.28
C LEU A 257 -7.37 22.78 15.72
N ILE A 258 -6.38 23.66 15.83
CA ILE A 258 -6.43 25.03 15.30
C ILE A 258 -6.11 25.02 13.81
N ALA A 259 -5.06 24.28 13.41
CA ALA A 259 -4.60 24.25 12.03
C ALA A 259 -3.86 22.94 11.70
N GLN A 260 -3.96 22.53 10.44
CA GLN A 260 -3.15 21.50 9.80
C GLN A 260 -2.49 22.15 8.58
N ILE A 261 -1.18 22.39 8.66
CA ILE A 261 -0.44 23.27 7.75
C ILE A 261 0.58 22.44 6.97
N PRO A 262 0.50 22.36 5.64
CA PRO A 262 1.52 21.72 4.82
C PRO A 262 2.90 22.35 5.04
N ILE A 263 3.91 21.52 5.30
CA ILE A 263 5.30 21.94 5.48
C ILE A 263 5.95 22.11 4.10
N ARG A 264 5.61 23.23 3.47
CA ARG A 264 6.19 23.70 2.23
C ARG A 264 6.22 25.22 2.18
N ASP A 265 7.18 25.75 1.44
CA ASP A 265 7.28 27.17 1.12
C ASP A 265 7.92 27.35 -0.26
N THR A 266 7.50 28.37 -1.01
CA THR A 266 8.05 28.71 -2.31
C THR A 266 8.85 30.00 -2.23
N VAL A 267 10.18 29.88 -2.20
CA VAL A 267 11.09 31.03 -2.18
C VAL A 267 11.73 31.21 -3.55
N ASN A 268 11.56 32.39 -4.15
CA ASN A 268 12.12 32.73 -5.48
C ASN A 268 11.75 31.71 -6.58
N GLY A 269 10.51 31.21 -6.56
CA GLY A 269 10.00 30.24 -7.54
C GLY A 269 10.53 28.81 -7.37
N THR A 270 11.21 28.52 -6.24
CA THR A 270 11.61 27.18 -5.83
C THR A 270 10.77 26.72 -4.64
N GLU A 271 10.01 25.64 -4.84
CA GLU A 271 9.26 25.01 -3.74
C GLU A 271 10.21 24.14 -2.93
N TYR A 272 10.23 24.38 -1.62
CA TYR A 272 10.86 23.54 -0.62
C TYR A 272 9.75 22.83 0.13
N SER A 273 9.78 21.51 0.16
CA SER A 273 8.82 20.70 0.91
C SER A 273 9.52 19.52 1.58
N SER A 274 8.96 19.02 2.68
CA SER A 274 9.48 17.83 3.38
C SER A 274 8.39 16.79 3.50
N THR A 275 8.74 15.50 3.42
CA THR A 275 7.78 14.38 3.54
C THR A 275 7.83 13.69 4.90
N TYR A 276 8.98 13.78 5.57
CA TYR A 276 9.20 13.21 6.89
C TYR A 276 9.92 14.24 7.77
N VAL A 277 9.22 14.79 8.76
CA VAL A 277 9.74 15.83 9.65
C VAL A 277 9.76 15.29 11.07
N ARG A 278 10.93 15.32 11.71
CA ARG A 278 11.11 14.86 13.09
C ARG A 278 11.92 15.83 13.94
N GLY A 279 12.79 16.64 13.34
CA GLY A 279 13.34 17.80 14.03
C GLY A 279 12.21 18.79 14.29
N LEU A 280 11.86 19.02 15.56
CA LEU A 280 10.80 19.95 15.96
C LEU A 280 11.18 20.58 17.30
N VAL A 281 11.29 21.91 17.33
CA VAL A 281 11.67 22.68 18.52
C VAL A 281 10.83 23.94 18.58
N VAL A 282 10.41 24.33 19.78
CA VAL A 282 9.77 25.63 20.02
C VAL A 282 10.73 26.52 20.80
N GLN A 283 10.93 27.74 20.32
CA GLN A 283 11.75 28.76 20.99
C GLN A 283 10.93 29.49 22.07
N PRO A 284 11.58 30.18 23.04
CA PRO A 284 10.89 30.91 24.10
C PRO A 284 9.91 31.99 23.61
N ASP A 285 10.09 32.52 22.41
CA ASP A 285 9.21 33.48 21.76
C ASP A 285 7.96 32.85 21.10
N GLY A 286 7.85 31.51 21.15
CA GLY A 286 6.79 30.73 20.53
C GLY A 286 7.08 30.31 19.08
N THR A 287 8.18 30.77 18.48
CA THR A 287 8.53 30.38 17.10
C THR A 287 8.88 28.90 17.05
N VAL A 288 8.25 28.18 16.12
CA VAL A 288 8.46 26.74 15.93
C VAL A 288 9.43 26.51 14.79
N TYR A 289 10.49 25.72 15.01
CA TYR A 289 11.43 25.31 13.98
C TYR A 289 11.30 23.83 13.69
N MET A 290 11.33 23.48 12.41
CA MET A 290 11.10 22.14 11.88
C MET A 290 12.20 21.76 10.90
N ALA A 291 12.63 20.51 10.91
CA ALA A 291 13.56 19.99 9.91
C ALA A 291 13.35 18.49 9.65
N GLY A 292 13.57 18.06 8.41
CA GLY A 292 13.17 16.73 7.97
C GLY A 292 13.92 16.18 6.76
N SER A 293 13.18 15.45 5.92
CA SER A 293 13.61 14.90 4.64
C SER A 293 12.82 15.53 3.48
N PRO A 294 13.49 16.10 2.47
CA PRO A 294 14.93 16.42 2.43
C PRO A 294 15.35 17.35 3.58
N SER A 295 16.66 17.54 3.82
CA SER A 295 17.25 18.32 4.94
C SER A 295 16.98 19.83 4.90
N TYR A 296 15.74 20.23 4.67
CA TYR A 296 15.26 21.60 4.76
C TYR A 296 14.81 21.91 6.18
N MET A 297 15.10 23.13 6.62
CA MET A 297 14.63 23.72 7.85
C MET A 297 13.55 24.75 7.52
N PHE A 298 12.44 24.69 8.24
CA PHE A 298 11.34 25.62 8.18
C PHE A 298 11.12 26.25 9.56
N LYS A 299 10.46 27.40 9.58
CA LYS A 299 9.93 28.01 10.81
C LYS A 299 8.45 28.32 10.67
N TYR A 300 7.77 28.41 11.80
CA TYR A 300 6.37 28.78 11.89
C TYR A 300 6.18 29.75 13.06
N ALA A 301 5.58 30.90 12.76
CA ALA A 301 5.14 31.85 13.78
C ALA A 301 3.71 31.49 14.21
N PRO A 302 3.41 31.40 15.52
CA PRO A 302 2.05 31.10 15.99
C PRO A 302 0.99 32.02 15.38
N GLY A 303 -0.02 31.43 14.73
CA GLY A 303 -1.10 32.16 14.06
C GLY A 303 -0.86 32.46 12.58
N ALA A 304 0.31 32.13 12.03
CA ALA A 304 0.54 32.16 10.58
C ALA A 304 -0.31 31.09 9.86
N SER A 305 -0.59 31.30 8.58
CA SER A 305 -1.30 30.35 7.72
C SER A 305 -0.38 29.35 7.01
N GLU A 306 0.92 29.63 6.97
CA GLU A 306 1.93 28.85 6.26
C GLU A 306 3.23 28.80 7.06
N VAL A 307 4.12 27.88 6.69
CA VAL A 307 5.49 27.81 7.20
C VAL A 307 6.42 28.61 6.29
N GLU A 308 7.54 29.08 6.83
CA GLU A 308 8.58 29.78 6.06
C GLU A 308 9.82 28.90 5.94
N TYR A 309 10.35 28.73 4.74
CA TYR A 309 11.64 28.08 4.51
C TYR A 309 12.77 28.93 5.09
N VAL A 310 13.61 28.31 5.90
CA VAL A 310 14.78 28.95 6.52
C VAL A 310 16.01 28.67 5.68
N ARG A 311 16.38 27.39 5.53
CA ARG A 311 17.58 26.96 4.82
C ARG A 311 17.63 25.46 4.60
N ARG A 312 18.58 25.03 3.76
CA ARG A 312 19.06 23.66 3.72
C ARG A 312 20.17 23.46 4.76
N VAL A 313 20.11 22.33 5.45
CA VAL A 313 21.13 21.81 6.36
C VAL A 313 21.96 20.77 5.59
N ALA A 314 23.27 20.67 5.87
CA ALA A 314 24.09 19.68 5.18
C ALA A 314 23.71 18.24 5.61
N GLY A 315 23.99 17.29 4.72
CA GLY A 315 23.31 16.00 4.67
C GLY A 315 22.07 15.98 3.77
N SER A 316 21.32 14.90 3.83
CA SER A 316 20.06 14.61 3.14
C SER A 316 18.84 14.56 4.08
N GLN A 317 19.03 14.48 5.39
CA GLN A 317 17.94 14.44 6.39
C GLN A 317 18.37 14.99 7.75
N VAL A 318 17.47 15.69 8.45
CA VAL A 318 17.59 16.01 9.87
C VAL A 318 16.60 15.17 10.66
N PHE A 319 17.10 14.36 11.59
CA PHE A 319 16.25 13.45 12.38
C PHE A 319 15.81 14.05 13.73
N ASP A 320 16.64 14.92 14.31
CA ASP A 320 16.38 15.49 15.63
C ASP A 320 16.97 16.90 15.74
N MET A 321 16.29 17.74 16.52
CA MET A 321 16.74 19.07 16.93
C MET A 321 16.32 19.32 18.38
N LYS A 322 17.13 20.09 19.12
CA LYS A 322 16.85 20.55 20.48
C LYS A 322 17.14 22.04 20.63
N ALA A 323 16.45 22.69 21.56
CA ALA A 323 16.84 24.02 22.02
C ALA A 323 18.12 23.90 22.85
N GLY A 324 19.12 24.72 22.50
CA GLY A 324 20.32 24.97 23.29
C GLY A 324 20.13 26.18 24.21
N PRO A 325 21.21 26.93 24.54
CA PRO A 325 21.09 28.24 25.15
C PRO A 325 20.24 29.20 24.31
N ASP A 326 19.83 30.33 24.91
CA ASP A 326 18.95 31.32 24.30
C ASP A 326 19.29 31.62 22.83
N GLY A 327 18.32 31.35 21.96
CA GLY A 327 18.42 31.58 20.52
C GLY A 327 19.23 30.53 19.75
N ILE A 328 19.69 29.43 20.37
CA ILE A 328 20.45 28.38 19.68
C ILE A 328 19.58 27.13 19.49
N LEU A 329 19.54 26.63 18.26
CA LEU A 329 19.09 25.28 17.91
C LEU A 329 20.29 24.38 17.72
N ILE A 330 20.21 23.15 18.21
CA ILE A 330 21.24 22.13 18.03
C ILE A 330 20.61 20.98 17.24
N GLY A 331 21.31 20.43 16.26
CA GLY A 331 20.81 19.29 15.48
C GLY A 331 21.90 18.41 14.90
N GLY A 332 21.45 17.27 14.37
CA GLY A 332 22.28 16.27 13.70
C GLY A 332 21.70 15.88 12.34
N SER A 333 22.56 15.51 11.38
CA SER A 333 22.13 15.09 10.05
C SER A 333 22.58 13.70 9.63
N TYR A 334 21.82 13.13 8.69
CA TYR A 334 22.19 12.03 7.82
C TYR A 334 22.35 12.60 6.41
N ASN A 335 23.22 12.10 5.52
CA ASN A 335 24.18 11.01 5.64
C ASN A 335 25.61 11.47 5.96
N GLN A 336 25.76 12.72 6.38
CA GLN A 336 27.05 13.32 6.65
C GLN A 336 27.43 13.26 8.12
N SER A 337 26.60 12.69 9.00
CA SER A 337 26.81 12.68 10.45
C SER A 337 27.16 14.06 11.02
N GLU A 338 26.63 15.13 10.42
CA GLU A 338 27.04 16.50 10.79
C GLU A 338 26.27 16.95 12.03
N ALA A 339 27.01 17.43 13.03
CA ALA A 339 26.46 18.19 14.13
C ALA A 339 26.45 19.69 13.78
N PHE A 340 25.40 20.40 14.17
CA PHE A 340 25.30 21.83 13.89
C PHE A 340 24.61 22.62 14.99
N GLU A 341 24.91 23.92 15.01
CA GLU A 341 24.16 24.95 15.73
C GLU A 341 23.53 25.92 14.73
N TYR A 342 22.34 26.43 15.05
CA TYR A 342 21.71 27.50 14.31
C TYR A 342 21.22 28.58 15.27
N ASN A 343 21.67 29.81 15.07
CA ASN A 343 21.27 30.96 15.86
C ASN A 343 20.00 31.58 15.27
N THR A 344 18.88 31.48 16.00
CA THR A 344 17.56 31.97 15.59
C THR A 344 17.45 33.50 15.64
N ILE A 345 18.34 34.18 16.35
CA ILE A 345 18.39 35.65 16.46
C ILE A 345 19.17 36.25 15.28
N THR A 346 20.34 35.68 14.96
CA THR A 346 21.23 36.22 13.91
C THR A 346 21.04 35.55 12.55
N GLY A 347 20.41 34.37 12.51
CA GLY A 347 20.34 33.52 11.32
C GLY A 347 21.63 32.77 10.99
N GLU A 348 22.64 32.82 11.89
CA GLU A 348 23.93 32.17 11.67
C GLU A 348 23.83 30.65 11.84
N TYR A 349 24.37 29.92 10.87
CA TYR A 349 24.54 28.47 10.95
C TYR A 349 26.01 28.12 11.16
N LYS A 350 26.28 27.33 12.18
CA LYS A 350 27.61 26.89 12.58
C LYS A 350 27.68 25.37 12.52
N SER A 351 28.50 24.86 11.62
CA SER A 351 28.85 23.44 11.63
C SER A 351 29.74 23.15 12.84
N LEU A 352 29.42 22.10 13.58
CA LEU A 352 30.28 21.50 14.60
C LEU A 352 31.08 20.31 14.04
N GLY A 353 31.03 20.09 12.73
CA GLY A 353 31.68 18.98 12.03
C GLY A 353 31.00 17.63 12.22
N ARG A 354 31.60 16.58 11.66
CA ARG A 354 31.11 15.20 11.80
C ARG A 354 31.18 14.75 13.25
N VAL A 355 30.13 14.10 13.76
CA VAL A 355 30.13 13.53 15.12
C VAL A 355 31.12 12.37 15.21
N LEU A 356 31.05 11.42 14.27
CA LEU A 356 32.01 10.32 14.11
C LEU A 356 32.33 10.15 12.62
N ASP A 357 33.58 9.79 12.30
CA ASP A 357 34.07 9.76 10.92
C ASP A 357 33.57 8.53 10.14
N ASP A 358 33.39 7.41 10.82
CA ASP A 358 32.94 6.12 10.31
C ASP A 358 31.41 5.93 10.34
N GLU A 359 30.65 6.92 10.81
CA GLU A 359 29.18 6.87 10.86
C GLU A 359 28.52 7.87 9.91
N GLN A 360 27.26 7.58 9.58
CA GLN A 360 26.46 8.44 8.70
C GLN A 360 25.32 9.15 9.44
N TYR A 361 24.87 8.64 10.58
CA TYR A 361 23.72 9.19 11.30
C TYR A 361 24.12 9.82 12.63
N ALA A 362 24.06 11.14 12.70
CA ALA A 362 23.81 11.84 13.95
C ALA A 362 22.29 11.87 14.16
N TYR A 363 21.74 10.80 14.75
CA TYR A 363 20.33 10.43 14.65
C TYR A 363 19.43 11.12 15.69
N SER A 364 19.90 11.22 16.93
CA SER A 364 19.18 11.86 18.03
C SER A 364 20.08 12.83 18.77
N VAL A 365 19.48 13.85 19.39
CA VAL A 365 20.19 14.93 20.07
C VAL A 365 19.55 15.19 21.43
N ALA A 366 20.38 15.41 22.44
CA ALA A 366 19.97 15.91 23.74
C ALA A 366 20.92 17.02 24.20
N TYR A 367 20.43 17.93 25.03
CA TYR A 367 21.21 19.05 25.56
C TYR A 367 21.06 19.10 27.08
N ASP A 368 22.17 19.11 27.79
CA ASP A 368 22.25 19.33 29.23
C ASP A 368 22.63 20.80 29.50
N GLY A 369 21.63 21.63 29.81
CA GLY A 369 21.83 23.05 30.07
C GLY A 369 22.54 23.37 31.38
N VAL A 370 22.70 22.41 32.30
CA VAL A 370 23.45 22.62 33.56
C VAL A 370 24.95 22.53 33.30
N ARG A 371 25.38 21.60 32.44
CA ARG A 371 26.79 21.33 32.12
C ARG A 371 27.24 21.92 30.79
N ASP A 372 26.31 22.49 30.02
CA ASP A 372 26.52 22.99 28.66
C ASP A 372 27.05 21.91 27.68
N ASP A 373 26.55 20.67 27.85
CA ASP A 373 26.94 19.51 27.06
C ASP A 373 25.87 19.13 26.03
N ILE A 374 26.30 18.71 24.83
CA ILE A 374 25.44 18.13 23.80
C ILE A 374 25.70 16.63 23.73
N TYR A 375 24.64 15.83 23.66
CA TYR A 375 24.72 14.40 23.44
C TYR A 375 24.17 14.07 22.06
N PHE A 376 24.90 13.26 21.30
CA PHE A 376 24.51 12.72 20.00
C PHE A 376 24.36 11.20 20.10
N GLY A 377 23.18 10.72 19.73
CA GLY A 377 22.90 9.30 19.55
C GLY A 377 23.13 8.91 18.10
N MET A 378 23.96 7.88 17.89
CA MET A 378 24.44 7.49 16.57
C MET A 378 23.65 6.30 15.99
N GLY A 379 23.76 6.17 14.68
CA GLY A 379 23.42 4.98 13.89
C GLY A 379 24.28 4.90 12.64
N ALA A 380 24.38 3.77 11.94
CA ALA A 380 23.58 2.55 12.13
C ALA A 380 24.20 1.55 13.14
N ASN A 381 25.24 1.97 13.87
CA ASN A 381 25.67 1.33 15.10
C ASN A 381 25.34 2.24 16.28
N ALA A 382 24.64 1.73 17.30
CA ALA A 382 24.24 2.52 18.44
C ALA A 382 25.45 2.95 19.29
N ARG A 383 25.86 4.21 19.15
CA ARG A 383 26.95 4.83 19.92
C ARG A 383 26.48 6.15 20.51
N LEU A 384 26.95 6.47 21.72
CA LEU A 384 26.62 7.72 22.40
C LEU A 384 27.85 8.62 22.42
N VAL A 385 27.73 9.86 21.95
CA VAL A 385 28.82 10.83 21.94
C VAL A 385 28.42 12.08 22.70
N LYS A 386 29.24 12.47 23.66
CA LYS A 386 29.15 13.77 24.32
C LYS A 386 30.04 14.78 23.59
N LEU A 387 29.52 15.97 23.33
CA LEU A 387 30.25 17.15 22.89
C LEU A 387 30.18 18.21 23.98
N ASP A 388 31.35 18.61 24.48
CA ASP A 388 31.52 19.76 25.37
C ASP A 388 31.46 21.03 24.51
N ARG A 389 30.49 21.93 24.75
CA ARG A 389 30.27 23.10 23.88
C ARG A 389 31.32 24.19 24.03
N GLU A 390 31.94 24.29 25.21
CA GLU A 390 32.97 25.29 25.48
C GLU A 390 34.27 24.96 24.72
N THR A 391 34.66 23.68 24.74
CA THR A 391 35.93 23.22 24.16
C THR A 391 35.80 22.64 22.76
N GLY A 392 34.60 22.20 22.36
CA GLY A 392 34.33 21.48 21.12
C GLY A 392 34.80 20.01 21.12
N VAL A 393 35.26 19.49 22.26
CA VAL A 393 35.77 18.12 22.38
C VAL A 393 34.61 17.13 22.32
N LYS A 394 34.75 16.12 21.44
CA LYS A 394 33.82 15.00 21.31
C LYS A 394 34.40 13.77 22.03
N THR A 395 33.62 13.19 22.93
CA THR A 395 33.99 12.00 23.71
C THR A 395 32.91 10.93 23.55
N GLU A 396 33.31 9.75 23.08
CA GLU A 396 32.41 8.60 23.01
C GLU A 396 32.20 8.00 24.40
N ILE A 397 30.94 7.68 24.72
CA ILE A 397 30.52 7.05 25.97
C ILE A 397 30.16 5.60 25.66
N ALA A 398 30.84 4.66 26.31
CA ALA A 398 30.57 3.24 26.13
C ALA A 398 29.13 2.89 26.54
N VAL A 399 28.37 2.33 25.60
CA VAL A 399 27.00 1.86 25.84
C VAL A 399 27.01 0.53 26.61
N PRO A 400 25.97 0.19 27.39
CA PRO A 400 25.94 -1.06 28.14
C PRO A 400 25.95 -2.29 27.22
N ALA A 401 26.60 -3.37 27.65
CA ALA A 401 26.80 -4.57 26.82
C ALA A 401 25.53 -5.16 26.15
N PRO A 402 24.34 -5.18 26.80
CA PRO A 402 23.11 -5.65 26.14
C PRO A 402 22.68 -4.82 24.92
N PHE A 403 23.20 -3.60 24.76
CA PHE A 403 22.84 -2.68 23.69
C PHE A 403 23.96 -2.44 22.67
N ALA A 404 25.12 -3.08 22.84
CA ALA A 404 26.30 -2.88 22.00
C ALA A 404 26.05 -3.23 20.52
N GLU A 405 25.16 -4.20 20.26
CA GLU A 405 24.81 -4.67 18.90
C GLU A 405 23.49 -4.07 18.38
N THR A 406 22.99 -3.00 19.00
CA THR A 406 21.76 -2.33 18.54
C THR A 406 22.06 -1.34 17.42
N ASN A 407 21.07 -1.10 16.56
CA ASN A 407 21.29 -0.32 15.34
C ASN A 407 21.32 1.20 15.62
N PHE A 408 20.46 1.70 16.51
CA PHE A 408 20.30 3.13 16.72
C PHE A 408 20.13 3.49 18.19
N ILE A 409 20.76 4.60 18.60
CA ILE A 409 20.21 5.43 19.68
C ILE A 409 19.14 6.33 19.05
N PHE A 410 17.90 5.86 19.10
CA PHE A 410 16.81 6.40 18.29
C PHE A 410 16.31 7.74 18.80
N ASP A 411 16.19 7.91 20.12
CA ASP A 411 15.73 9.14 20.78
C ASP A 411 16.47 9.34 22.11
N MET A 412 16.57 10.61 22.52
CA MET A 412 17.12 10.99 23.82
C MET A 412 16.38 12.18 24.44
N ALA A 413 16.35 12.22 25.77
CA ALA A 413 15.79 13.32 26.53
C ALA A 413 16.51 13.50 27.87
N VAL A 414 16.75 14.75 28.25
CA VAL A 414 17.24 15.11 29.59
C VAL A 414 16.04 15.46 30.47
N ALA A 415 15.98 14.89 31.67
CA ALA A 415 15.02 15.26 32.70
C ALA A 415 15.71 15.24 34.08
N GLY A 416 15.87 16.43 34.68
CA GLY A 416 16.72 16.60 35.87
C GLY A 416 18.18 16.24 35.56
N ASP A 417 18.84 15.52 36.48
CA ASP A 417 20.22 15.02 36.31
C ASP A 417 20.31 13.67 35.56
N LYS A 418 19.31 13.34 34.74
CA LYS A 418 19.22 12.07 34.01
C LYS A 418 19.08 12.30 32.51
N LEU A 419 19.81 11.50 31.73
CA LEU A 419 19.66 11.37 30.28
C LEU A 419 19.01 10.02 29.98
N PHE A 420 17.82 10.04 29.41
CA PHE A 420 17.12 8.86 28.93
C PHE A 420 17.56 8.56 27.50
N VAL A 421 18.02 7.34 27.26
CA VAL A 421 18.62 6.89 26.00
C VAL A 421 17.81 5.72 25.45
N TYR A 422 17.11 5.92 24.34
CA TYR A 422 16.31 4.88 23.69
C TYR A 422 17.13 4.13 22.64
N PHE A 423 17.26 2.81 22.78
CA PHE A 423 17.93 1.93 21.82
C PHE A 423 16.93 1.21 20.90
N SER A 424 17.28 1.06 19.61
CA SER A 424 16.45 0.41 18.60
C SER A 424 17.24 -0.60 17.76
N PRO A 425 16.82 -1.88 17.69
CA PRO A 425 15.83 -2.50 18.58
C PRO A 425 16.32 -2.48 20.04
N GLY A 426 15.42 -2.54 21.02
CA GLY A 426 15.81 -2.52 22.43
C GLY A 426 14.79 -1.83 23.33
N GLY A 427 15.30 -1.06 24.29
CA GLY A 427 14.53 -0.35 25.30
C GLY A 427 15.23 0.94 25.73
N VAL A 428 14.76 1.53 26.82
CA VAL A 428 15.32 2.77 27.36
C VAL A 428 16.32 2.47 28.47
N VAL A 429 17.44 3.18 28.48
CA VAL A 429 18.40 3.14 29.60
C VAL A 429 18.59 4.56 30.11
N VAL A 430 18.77 4.67 31.42
CA VAL A 430 19.04 5.96 32.07
C VAL A 430 20.54 6.11 32.29
N TYR A 431 21.09 7.21 31.83
CA TYR A 431 22.44 7.67 32.08
C TYR A 431 22.41 8.80 33.11
N ASP A 432 23.10 8.60 34.24
CA ASP A 432 23.21 9.58 35.30
C ASP A 432 24.26 10.63 34.94
N LEU A 433 23.82 11.87 34.67
CA LEU A 433 24.67 12.95 34.20
C LEU A 433 25.66 13.45 35.27
N ALA A 434 25.33 13.25 36.55
CA ALA A 434 26.18 13.66 37.67
C ALA A 434 27.39 12.74 37.85
N SER A 435 27.19 11.42 37.77
CA SER A 435 28.24 10.40 37.94
C SER A 435 28.90 9.96 36.63
N GLY A 436 28.28 10.26 35.49
CA GLY A 436 28.75 9.86 34.17
C GLY A 436 28.65 8.35 33.92
N ARG A 437 27.59 7.71 34.43
CA ARG A 437 27.41 6.25 34.35
C ARG A 437 25.97 5.88 34.00
N PHE A 438 25.81 4.80 33.24
CA PHE A 438 24.52 4.16 33.06
C PHE A 438 24.05 3.50 34.36
N GLU A 439 22.75 3.56 34.63
CA GLU A 439 22.13 2.81 35.72
C GLU A 439 22.05 1.31 35.38
N GLU A 440 22.24 0.45 36.39
CA GLU A 440 22.19 -1.01 36.21
C GLU A 440 20.76 -1.52 35.96
N ASN A 441 19.74 -0.76 36.38
CA ASN A 441 18.34 -1.06 36.12
C ASN A 441 17.98 -0.61 34.70
N VAL A 442 17.92 -1.58 33.80
CA VAL A 442 17.54 -1.34 32.40
C VAL A 442 16.02 -1.40 32.26
N PHE A 443 15.43 -0.43 31.57
CA PHE A 443 14.02 -0.51 31.15
C PHE A 443 13.93 -1.41 29.92
N VAL A 444 14.03 -2.73 30.14
CA VAL A 444 13.79 -3.69 29.07
C VAL A 444 12.30 -4.00 29.04
N ALA A 445 11.53 -3.23 28.27
CA ALA A 445 10.27 -3.74 27.77
C ALA A 445 10.58 -4.68 26.60
N SER A 446 10.69 -5.98 26.86
CA SER A 446 10.78 -6.96 25.77
C SER A 446 9.52 -6.87 24.91
N GLY A 447 9.65 -6.87 23.58
CA GLY A 447 8.51 -6.94 22.66
C GLY A 447 8.01 -5.61 22.09
N ALA A 448 8.86 -4.57 22.10
CA ALA A 448 8.54 -3.21 21.67
C ALA A 448 7.43 -2.55 22.53
N GLN A 449 7.34 -1.23 22.42
CA GLN A 449 6.22 -0.38 22.83
C GLN A 449 6.42 0.60 24.01
N LEU A 450 7.65 0.91 24.46
CA LEU A 450 7.83 2.18 25.19
C LEU A 450 7.72 3.38 24.22
N SER A 451 7.17 4.51 24.66
CA SER A 451 7.33 5.76 23.93
C SER A 451 8.81 6.06 23.77
N ARG A 452 9.16 6.58 22.61
CA ARG A 452 10.53 7.00 22.30
C ARG A 452 10.99 8.19 23.15
N LEU A 453 10.03 8.94 23.69
CA LEU A 453 10.25 10.14 24.50
C LEU A 453 9.67 9.97 25.90
N VAL A 454 10.16 10.80 26.81
CA VAL A 454 9.69 10.89 28.20
C VAL A 454 9.31 12.32 28.53
N SER A 455 8.56 12.53 29.62
CA SER A 455 8.19 13.85 30.11
C SER A 455 9.36 14.60 30.75
N PRO A 456 9.26 15.93 30.90
CA PRO A 456 10.01 16.64 31.93
C PRO A 456 9.77 16.01 33.32
N ALA A 457 10.66 16.24 34.27
CA ALA A 457 10.41 15.85 35.65
C ALA A 457 9.17 16.59 36.19
N SER A 458 8.27 15.83 36.80
CA SER A 458 7.05 16.33 37.40
C SER A 458 7.37 17.38 38.47
N PRO A 459 6.76 18.57 38.42
CA PRO A 459 6.95 19.57 39.46
C PRO A 459 6.29 19.18 40.79
N ILE A 460 5.51 18.10 40.82
CA ILE A 460 4.74 17.66 41.99
C ILE A 460 5.47 16.55 42.75
N ASP A 461 5.91 15.51 42.05
CA ASP A 461 6.49 14.30 42.65
C ASP A 461 7.86 13.92 42.07
N GLY A 462 8.43 14.75 41.18
CA GLY A 462 9.76 14.54 40.59
C GLY A 462 9.85 13.38 39.60
N LYS A 463 8.75 12.65 39.36
CA LYS A 463 8.73 11.51 38.44
C LYS A 463 8.79 11.95 36.98
N VAL A 464 9.28 11.05 36.13
CA VAL A 464 9.38 11.22 34.68
C VAL A 464 8.43 10.22 34.02
N TYR A 465 7.45 10.71 33.27
CA TYR A 465 6.40 9.89 32.67
C TYR A 465 6.77 9.43 31.26
N PHE A 466 6.26 8.28 30.87
CA PHE A 466 6.39 7.68 29.54
C PHE A 466 5.11 6.92 29.20
N THR A 467 4.97 6.40 27.98
CA THR A 467 3.90 5.45 27.66
C THR A 467 4.47 4.06 27.35
N SER A 468 3.76 3.01 27.73
CA SER A 468 4.01 1.64 27.32
C SER A 468 2.76 1.10 26.65
N HIS A 469 2.85 0.70 25.39
CA HIS A 469 1.69 0.46 24.54
C HIS A 469 0.79 1.70 24.47
N SER A 470 -0.43 1.61 25.00
CA SER A 470 -1.35 2.71 25.21
C SER A 470 -1.52 3.04 26.69
N HIS A 471 -0.58 2.70 27.57
CA HIS A 471 -0.71 2.97 29.01
C HIS A 471 0.33 3.95 29.52
N LEU A 472 -0.06 4.81 30.46
CA LEU A 472 0.87 5.73 31.11
C LEU A 472 1.79 4.97 32.08
N GLY A 473 3.07 5.28 32.08
CA GLY A 473 4.05 4.79 33.04
C GLY A 473 4.90 5.92 33.58
N TYR A 474 5.70 5.64 34.61
CA TYR A 474 6.64 6.58 35.19
C TYR A 474 7.95 5.93 35.62
N TYR A 475 8.99 6.74 35.68
CA TYR A 475 10.25 6.48 36.37
C TYR A 475 10.39 7.45 37.54
N ASP A 476 10.80 6.94 38.68
CA ASP A 476 11.13 7.75 39.86
C ASP A 476 12.66 7.88 39.98
N PRO A 477 13.22 9.09 39.74
CA PRO A 477 14.66 9.32 39.79
C PRO A 477 15.27 9.17 41.20
N ASN A 478 14.46 9.20 42.26
CA ASN A 478 14.96 9.02 43.63
C ASN A 478 15.17 7.55 43.97
N THR A 479 14.26 6.68 43.53
CA THR A 479 14.31 5.22 43.81
C THR A 479 14.95 4.42 42.68
N ARG A 480 15.11 5.02 41.49
CA ARG A 480 15.60 4.38 40.26
C ARG A 480 14.74 3.18 39.84
N GLN A 481 13.43 3.33 40.04
CA GLN A 481 12.41 2.32 39.72
C GLN A 481 11.43 2.90 38.70
N TYR A 482 10.78 2.02 37.95
CA TYR A 482 9.72 2.37 37.02
C TYR A 482 8.47 1.51 37.23
N ALA A 483 7.32 2.02 36.79
CA ALA A 483 6.05 1.30 36.82
C ALA A 483 5.16 1.71 35.64
N VAL A 484 4.35 0.76 35.14
CA VAL A 484 3.27 1.02 34.18
C VAL A 484 1.94 1.06 34.94
N MET A 485 1.12 2.06 34.66
CA MET A 485 -0.20 2.24 35.25
C MET A 485 -1.26 1.74 34.26
N GLU A 486 -1.46 0.42 34.22
CA GLU A 486 -2.35 -0.29 33.27
C GLU A 486 -3.82 0.20 33.27
N HIS A 487 -4.23 1.00 34.26
CA HIS A 487 -5.57 1.57 34.35
C HIS A 487 -5.70 2.96 33.69
N ILE A 488 -4.58 3.52 33.19
CA ILE A 488 -4.54 4.84 32.56
C ILE A 488 -4.21 4.66 31.08
N ASP A 489 -5.25 4.62 30.26
CA ASP A 489 -5.15 4.52 28.80
C ASP A 489 -4.86 5.90 28.18
N THR A 490 -3.84 5.95 27.35
CA THR A 490 -3.39 7.11 26.59
C THR A 490 -3.92 7.15 25.16
N ASP A 491 -4.61 6.09 24.70
CA ASP A 491 -5.09 5.93 23.32
C ASP A 491 -3.97 6.14 22.28
N GLY A 492 -2.84 5.48 22.53
CA GLY A 492 -1.67 5.49 21.67
C GLY A 492 -0.39 5.95 22.37
N GLN A 493 0.75 5.80 21.70
CA GLN A 493 2.05 6.16 22.26
C GLN A 493 2.28 7.65 22.22
N ALA A 494 2.72 8.24 23.33
CA ALA A 494 3.02 9.66 23.42
C ALA A 494 4.33 10.02 22.71
N TYR A 495 4.26 10.99 21.78
CA TYR A 495 5.38 11.50 20.97
C TYR A 495 5.78 12.94 21.37
N GLY A 496 5.29 13.40 22.50
CA GLY A 496 5.74 14.61 23.18
C GLY A 496 4.94 14.80 24.46
N PHE A 497 5.58 15.40 25.47
CA PHE A 497 5.01 15.65 26.78
C PHE A 497 5.32 17.06 27.26
N THR A 498 4.44 17.61 28.09
CA THR A 498 4.71 18.80 28.91
C THR A 498 3.89 18.77 30.19
N PHE A 499 4.18 19.67 31.13
CA PHE A 499 3.34 19.95 32.28
C PHE A 499 2.68 21.32 32.11
N ALA A 500 1.39 21.41 32.39
CA ALA A 500 0.58 22.61 32.22
C ALA A 500 -0.42 22.79 33.36
N GLU A 501 -0.71 24.04 33.72
CA GLU A 501 -1.88 24.36 34.54
C GLU A 501 -3.10 24.47 33.62
N LEU A 502 -4.18 23.79 33.98
CA LEU A 502 -5.43 23.72 33.22
C LEU A 502 -6.56 24.38 34.02
N SER A 503 -7.56 24.97 33.35
CA SER A 503 -8.72 25.57 34.03
C SER A 503 -9.75 24.54 34.50
N ASP A 504 -9.66 23.30 34.01
CA ASP A 504 -10.51 22.18 34.36
C ASP A 504 -10.30 21.77 35.83
N SER A 505 -11.37 21.77 36.62
CA SER A 505 -11.31 21.52 38.06
C SER A 505 -10.87 20.11 38.44
N ASP A 506 -11.01 19.14 37.53
CA ASP A 506 -10.55 17.76 37.75
C ASP A 506 -9.02 17.62 37.60
N TYR A 507 -8.38 18.64 37.02
CA TYR A 507 -6.95 18.71 36.72
C TYR A 507 -6.26 19.88 37.45
N PRO A 508 -6.37 19.97 38.79
CA PRO A 508 -5.85 21.10 39.55
C PRO A 508 -4.32 21.18 39.51
N GLY A 509 -3.79 22.41 39.56
CA GLY A 509 -2.34 22.62 39.54
C GLY A 509 -1.70 22.10 38.26
N SER A 510 -0.51 21.51 38.37
CA SER A 510 0.26 21.05 37.22
C SER A 510 -0.19 19.66 36.76
N SER A 511 -0.69 19.57 35.53
CA SER A 511 -1.12 18.34 34.89
C SER A 511 -0.20 17.98 33.72
N LEU A 512 0.06 16.69 33.55
CA LEU A 512 0.78 16.16 32.40
C LEU A 512 -0.12 16.26 31.17
N VAL A 513 0.44 16.75 30.07
CA VAL A 513 -0.18 16.78 28.74
C VAL A 513 0.73 16.05 27.78
N ALA A 514 0.17 15.24 26.89
CA ALA A 514 0.88 14.55 25.83
C ALA A 514 0.14 14.60 24.50
N ILE A 515 0.88 14.52 23.40
CA ILE A 515 0.32 14.25 22.07
C ILE A 515 0.74 12.86 21.63
N THR A 516 -0.22 12.02 21.26
CA THR A 516 0.08 10.66 20.79
C THR A 516 0.44 10.60 19.32
N ARG A 517 1.02 9.47 18.90
CA ARG A 517 1.31 9.15 17.51
C ARG A 517 0.07 9.26 16.61
N GLU A 518 -1.08 8.83 17.11
CA GLU A 518 -2.39 8.92 16.45
C GLU A 518 -3.04 10.31 16.58
N GLY A 519 -2.31 11.32 17.07
CA GLY A 519 -2.77 12.70 17.14
C GLY A 519 -3.77 12.97 18.26
N ARG A 520 -3.82 12.14 19.31
CA ARG A 520 -4.67 12.38 20.49
C ARG A 520 -4.02 13.39 21.42
N VAL A 521 -4.86 14.20 22.09
CA VAL A 521 -4.41 14.98 23.26
C VAL A 521 -4.71 14.15 24.50
N PHE A 522 -3.67 13.77 25.23
CA PHE A 522 -3.80 13.06 26.50
C PHE A 522 -3.47 13.99 27.67
N LYS A 523 -4.27 13.92 28.74
CA LYS A 523 -4.10 14.70 29.97
C LYS A 523 -4.15 13.77 31.17
N TYR A 524 -3.26 14.00 32.15
CA TYR A 524 -3.22 13.28 33.42
C TYR A 524 -2.84 14.21 34.57
N ASN A 525 -3.57 14.14 35.68
CA ASN A 525 -3.22 14.86 36.89
C ASN A 525 -2.66 13.91 37.96
N PRO A 526 -1.40 14.08 38.41
CA PRO A 526 -0.80 13.18 39.40
C PRO A 526 -1.33 13.37 40.83
N GLN A 527 -2.07 14.45 41.12
CA GLN A 527 -2.66 14.70 42.45
C GLN A 527 -4.01 14.00 42.60
N THR A 528 -4.86 14.09 41.58
CA THR A 528 -6.22 13.52 41.60
C THR A 528 -6.28 12.12 40.99
N GLY A 529 -5.31 11.77 40.13
CA GLY A 529 -5.34 10.56 39.32
C GLY A 529 -6.27 10.66 38.10
N ALA A 530 -6.89 11.83 37.86
CA ALA A 530 -7.76 12.04 36.71
C ALA A 530 -6.98 11.95 35.39
N SER A 531 -7.54 11.26 34.40
CA SER A 531 -6.99 11.18 33.05
C SER A 531 -8.07 11.25 31.99
N LYS A 532 -7.74 11.84 30.84
CA LYS A 532 -8.58 11.83 29.64
C LYS A 532 -7.72 11.85 28.38
N TYR A 533 -8.23 11.30 27.29
CA TYR A 533 -7.72 11.54 25.95
C TYR A 533 -8.83 12.13 25.07
N THR A 534 -8.44 12.95 24.11
CA THR A 534 -9.34 13.60 23.16
C THR A 534 -8.90 13.26 21.73
N VAL A 535 -9.85 12.75 20.93
CA VAL A 535 -9.68 12.52 19.49
C VAL A 535 -9.87 13.85 18.76
N LEU A 536 -8.86 14.24 17.98
CA LEU A 536 -8.92 15.45 17.17
C LEU A 536 -9.40 15.13 15.74
N PRO A 537 -10.13 16.04 15.07
CA PRO A 537 -10.54 15.88 13.68
C PRO A 537 -9.38 16.20 12.73
N ILE A 538 -8.31 15.41 12.82
CA ILE A 538 -7.14 15.51 11.93
C ILE A 538 -7.45 14.73 10.65
N GLU A 539 -7.20 15.34 9.49
CA GLU A 539 -7.30 14.65 8.21
C GLU A 539 -6.07 13.76 8.02
N GLY A 540 -6.27 12.45 7.86
CA GLY A 540 -5.19 11.49 7.66
C GLY A 540 -4.53 11.64 6.29
N GLU A 541 -3.24 11.33 6.21
CA GLU A 541 -2.47 11.45 4.97
C GLU A 541 -2.55 10.18 4.12
N PRO A 542 -2.65 10.30 2.78
CA PRO A 542 -2.58 9.16 1.88
C PRO A 542 -1.37 8.28 2.15
N THR A 543 -1.63 6.99 2.31
CA THR A 543 -0.61 5.97 2.53
C THR A 543 -0.29 5.30 1.20
N GLN A 544 1.01 5.10 0.91
CA GLN A 544 1.42 4.31 -0.24
C GLN A 544 0.80 2.91 -0.19
N LEU A 545 0.34 2.37 -1.31
CA LEU A 545 -0.31 1.07 -1.35
C LEU A 545 0.74 -0.05 -1.47
N GLN A 546 0.47 -1.17 -0.78
CA GLN A 546 1.35 -2.33 -0.70
C GLN A 546 0.84 -3.54 -1.49
N MET A 547 -0.47 -3.64 -1.71
CA MET A 547 -1.08 -4.77 -2.39
C MET A 547 -2.50 -4.40 -2.84
N VAL A 548 -2.92 -4.95 -3.98
CA VAL A 548 -4.34 -5.07 -4.37
C VAL A 548 -4.60 -6.51 -4.81
N ALA A 549 -5.74 -7.08 -4.43
CA ALA A 549 -6.21 -8.38 -4.90
C ALA A 549 -7.73 -8.40 -5.03
N LEU A 550 -8.25 -9.17 -5.99
CA LEU A 550 -9.67 -9.48 -6.06
C LEU A 550 -10.00 -10.53 -4.98
N GLY A 551 -10.97 -10.23 -4.13
CA GLY A 551 -11.55 -11.18 -3.19
C GLY A 551 -12.57 -12.09 -3.89
N ASN A 552 -12.83 -13.29 -3.35
CA ASN A 552 -13.96 -14.13 -3.79
C ASN A 552 -15.33 -13.49 -3.48
N ASP A 553 -15.35 -12.33 -2.82
CA ASP A 553 -16.50 -11.46 -2.68
C ASP A 553 -16.74 -10.54 -3.89
N GLY A 554 -15.87 -10.60 -4.91
CA GLY A 554 -15.92 -9.78 -6.11
C GLY A 554 -15.48 -8.33 -5.87
N ARG A 555 -14.82 -8.02 -4.75
CA ARG A 555 -14.34 -6.68 -4.41
C ARG A 555 -12.82 -6.64 -4.37
N MET A 556 -12.26 -5.45 -4.58
CA MET A 556 -10.82 -5.21 -4.52
C MET A 556 -10.39 -4.93 -3.09
N HIS A 557 -9.57 -5.80 -2.53
CA HIS A 557 -8.94 -5.61 -1.23
C HIS A 557 -7.58 -4.96 -1.41
N VAL A 558 -7.35 -3.87 -0.68
CA VAL A 558 -6.17 -3.01 -0.81
C VAL A 558 -5.53 -2.81 0.55
N SER A 559 -4.19 -2.76 0.61
CA SER A 559 -3.44 -2.51 1.85
C SER A 559 -2.50 -1.31 1.75
N GLY A 560 -2.32 -0.59 2.86
CA GLY A 560 -1.29 0.44 3.02
C GLY A 560 0.09 -0.14 3.34
N TYR A 561 1.14 0.56 2.89
CA TYR A 561 2.56 0.25 3.10
C TYR A 561 3.08 0.91 4.38
N LEU A 562 3.85 0.17 5.17
CA LEU A 562 4.46 0.52 6.46
C LEU A 562 3.49 0.83 7.60
N SER A 563 2.64 1.86 7.46
CA SER A 563 1.70 2.24 8.52
C SER A 563 0.55 1.25 8.68
N GLY A 564 0.35 0.37 7.69
CA GLY A 564 -0.74 -0.61 7.65
C GLY A 564 -2.08 0.03 7.34
N GLY A 565 -3.16 -0.67 7.67
CA GLY A 565 -4.52 -0.31 7.27
C GLY A 565 -4.90 -0.95 5.94
N ASN A 566 -6.19 -1.21 5.79
CA ASN A 566 -6.76 -1.82 4.59
C ASN A 566 -7.92 -0.98 4.05
N ALA A 567 -8.29 -1.22 2.81
CA ALA A 567 -9.50 -0.70 2.20
C ALA A 567 -10.11 -1.74 1.27
N ILE A 568 -11.42 -1.62 1.05
CA ILE A 568 -12.17 -2.45 0.11
C ILE A 568 -12.83 -1.52 -0.88
N TYR A 569 -12.65 -1.79 -2.17
CA TYR A 569 -13.27 -1.06 -3.27
C TYR A 569 -14.16 -2.02 -4.06
N ASP A 570 -15.42 -1.66 -4.30
CA ASP A 570 -16.32 -2.48 -5.13
C ASP A 570 -16.28 -2.00 -6.60
N PRO A 571 -15.75 -2.81 -7.55
CA PRO A 571 -15.75 -2.49 -8.98
C PRO A 571 -17.12 -2.22 -9.58
N LEU A 572 -18.18 -2.76 -8.98
CA LEU A 572 -19.54 -2.72 -9.50
C LEU A 572 -20.27 -1.43 -9.11
N THR A 573 -20.13 -1.00 -7.85
CA THR A 573 -20.81 0.18 -7.30
C THR A 573 -19.91 1.42 -7.26
N GLY A 574 -18.60 1.24 -7.25
CA GLY A 574 -17.62 2.30 -7.03
C GLY A 574 -17.48 2.72 -5.56
N GLU A 575 -18.14 2.02 -4.63
CA GLU A 575 -18.05 2.30 -3.20
C GLU A 575 -16.69 1.88 -2.63
N ARG A 576 -16.26 2.60 -1.60
CA ARG A 576 -15.00 2.39 -0.89
C ARG A 576 -15.24 2.36 0.62
N GLU A 577 -14.66 1.35 1.26
CA GLU A 577 -14.60 1.19 2.70
C GLU A 577 -13.13 1.24 3.15
N GLU A 578 -12.86 1.88 4.28
CA GLU A 578 -11.52 2.09 4.80
C GLU A 578 -11.40 1.65 6.25
N TYR A 579 -10.37 0.87 6.56
CA TYR A 579 -10.16 0.19 7.84
C TYR A 579 -8.83 0.57 8.46
N THR A 580 -8.82 1.73 9.11
CA THR A 580 -7.64 2.35 9.74
C THR A 580 -7.94 2.70 11.21
N ASN A 581 -6.96 3.24 11.94
CA ASN A 581 -7.21 3.65 13.33
C ASN A 581 -8.15 4.86 13.40
N GLU A 582 -8.23 5.61 12.31
CA GLU A 582 -9.02 6.83 12.16
C GLU A 582 -10.49 6.49 11.93
N THR A 583 -10.76 5.49 11.08
CA THR A 583 -12.14 5.07 10.78
C THR A 583 -12.70 4.12 11.83
N MET A 584 -11.86 3.27 12.42
CA MET A 584 -12.32 2.18 13.31
C MET A 584 -11.93 2.39 14.78
N GLY A 585 -10.92 3.20 15.09
CA GLY A 585 -10.34 3.32 16.44
C GLY A 585 -9.04 2.54 16.63
N LEU A 586 -8.34 2.79 17.74
CA LEU A 586 -7.03 2.18 18.01
C LEU A 586 -7.13 0.65 18.14
N GLY A 587 -6.14 -0.05 17.59
CA GLY A 587 -6.07 -1.53 17.65
C GLY A 587 -6.95 -2.26 16.63
N GLN A 588 -7.79 -1.53 15.89
CA GLN A 588 -8.72 -2.12 14.92
C GLN A 588 -8.11 -2.41 13.56
N LYS A 589 -7.11 -1.65 13.12
CA LYS A 589 -6.47 -1.90 11.82
C LYS A 589 -5.60 -3.15 11.83
N LEU A 590 -5.36 -3.72 10.65
CA LEU A 590 -4.25 -4.66 10.47
C LEU A 590 -2.94 -3.92 10.18
N PRO A 591 -1.78 -4.54 10.48
CA PRO A 591 -0.48 -4.09 9.97
C PRO A 591 -0.41 -4.09 8.43
N GLN A 592 0.76 -3.82 7.88
CA GLN A 592 0.99 -3.88 6.44
C GLN A 592 0.66 -5.29 5.90
N THR A 593 -0.33 -5.43 5.04
CA THR A 593 -0.63 -6.70 4.37
C THR A 593 0.24 -6.86 3.13
N ASP A 594 1.06 -7.90 3.11
CA ASP A 594 1.99 -8.20 2.02
C ASP A 594 1.34 -9.05 0.91
N ARG A 595 0.40 -9.95 1.26
CA ARG A 595 -0.38 -10.75 0.31
C ARG A 595 -1.81 -10.95 0.82
N ILE A 596 -2.73 -11.08 -0.12
CA ILE A 596 -4.16 -11.29 0.11
C ILE A 596 -4.58 -12.53 -0.67
N TYR A 597 -5.32 -13.42 -0.02
CA TYR A 597 -5.85 -14.65 -0.60
C TYR A 597 -7.33 -14.77 -0.31
N SER A 598 -8.02 -15.63 -1.05
CA SER A 598 -9.43 -15.95 -0.81
C SER A 598 -9.62 -17.46 -0.83
N TYR A 599 -10.54 -17.95 0.00
CA TYR A 599 -10.99 -19.34 -0.06
C TYR A 599 -12.46 -19.38 0.35
N LYS A 600 -13.30 -19.95 -0.52
CA LYS A 600 -14.77 -19.87 -0.40
C LYS A 600 -15.20 -18.41 -0.17
N ASP A 601 -15.84 -18.13 0.97
CA ASP A 601 -16.40 -16.83 1.33
C ASP A 601 -15.50 -15.99 2.24
N LYS A 602 -14.28 -16.44 2.53
CA LYS A 602 -13.35 -15.77 3.46
C LYS A 602 -12.15 -15.16 2.73
N ILE A 603 -11.62 -14.08 3.29
CA ILE A 603 -10.43 -13.39 2.82
C ILE A 603 -9.30 -13.60 3.83
N TYR A 604 -8.08 -13.82 3.37
CA TYR A 604 -6.92 -14.06 4.23
C TYR A 604 -5.82 -13.04 3.95
N TYR A 605 -5.41 -12.32 5.00
CA TYR A 605 -4.39 -11.29 4.93
C TYR A 605 -3.09 -11.80 5.56
N ALA A 606 -2.04 -11.96 4.76
CA ALA A 606 -0.70 -12.25 5.25
C ALA A 606 0.06 -10.94 5.49
N ALA A 607 0.30 -10.60 6.76
CA ALA A 607 0.77 -9.30 7.20
C ALA A 607 2.20 -9.31 7.74
N TYR A 608 2.87 -8.18 7.56
CA TYR A 608 4.14 -7.80 8.15
C TYR A 608 3.91 -6.80 9.29
N PRO A 609 4.59 -6.93 10.44
CA PRO A 609 5.65 -7.91 10.75
C PRO A 609 5.14 -9.28 11.23
N ASN A 610 6.09 -10.18 11.53
CA ASN A 610 5.88 -11.47 12.22
C ASN A 610 5.19 -12.57 11.39
N MET A 611 4.97 -12.33 10.09
CA MET A 611 4.21 -13.21 9.21
C MET A 611 2.91 -13.68 9.90
N GLU A 612 2.05 -12.71 10.19
CA GLU A 612 0.74 -12.96 10.78
C GLU A 612 -0.28 -13.21 9.67
N VAL A 613 -1.08 -14.27 9.80
CA VAL A 613 -2.18 -14.54 8.88
C VAL A 613 -3.51 -14.30 9.58
N TYR A 614 -4.31 -13.41 9.00
CA TYR A 614 -5.64 -13.07 9.49
C TYR A 614 -6.71 -13.61 8.55
N GLU A 615 -7.80 -14.15 9.08
CA GLU A 615 -9.03 -14.49 8.36
C GLU A 615 -10.06 -13.39 8.55
N PHE A 616 -10.66 -12.91 7.46
CA PHE A 616 -11.74 -11.95 7.46
C PHE A 616 -12.99 -12.56 6.86
N ASP A 617 -14.09 -12.47 7.61
CA ASP A 617 -15.43 -12.75 7.15
C ASP A 617 -16.10 -11.46 6.66
N PRO A 618 -16.35 -11.29 5.36
CA PRO A 618 -17.04 -10.12 4.84
C PRO A 618 -18.52 -10.06 5.26
N TYR A 619 -19.08 -11.11 5.85
CA TYR A 619 -20.45 -11.12 6.41
C TYR A 619 -20.52 -10.67 7.87
N GLN A 620 -19.39 -10.40 8.51
CA GLN A 620 -19.32 -9.87 9.87
C GLN A 620 -18.72 -8.46 9.82
N PRO A 621 -19.10 -7.56 10.74
CA PRO A 621 -18.48 -6.24 10.82
C PRO A 621 -16.97 -6.39 11.07
N TRP A 622 -16.20 -5.41 10.59
CA TRP A 622 -14.81 -5.29 10.98
C TRP A 622 -14.73 -4.82 12.43
N GLU A 623 -14.36 -5.71 13.34
CA GLU A 623 -14.27 -5.44 14.77
C GLU A 623 -13.22 -6.37 15.39
N ARG A 624 -12.08 -5.81 15.79
CA ARG A 624 -11.03 -6.52 16.52
C ARG A 624 -11.20 -6.31 18.01
N THR A 625 -11.01 -7.37 18.79
CA THR A 625 -11.13 -7.33 20.24
C THR A 625 -9.86 -7.89 20.89
N ALA A 626 -9.77 -7.76 22.22
CA ALA A 626 -8.68 -8.38 22.97
C ALA A 626 -8.72 -9.93 22.91
N ASP A 627 -9.88 -10.54 22.59
CA ASP A 627 -9.98 -11.95 22.24
C ASP A 627 -9.82 -12.13 20.73
N PRO A 628 -8.69 -12.70 20.26
CA PRO A 628 -8.48 -12.93 18.83
C PRO A 628 -9.56 -13.80 18.19
N ASN A 629 -10.23 -14.69 18.95
CA ASN A 629 -11.28 -15.56 18.41
C ASN A 629 -12.62 -14.85 18.21
N ALA A 630 -12.86 -13.77 18.93
CA ALA A 630 -14.04 -12.92 18.76
C ALA A 630 -13.79 -11.77 17.77
N SER A 631 -12.55 -11.64 17.26
CA SER A 631 -12.15 -10.58 16.32
C SER A 631 -12.52 -10.94 14.87
N ASN A 632 -12.83 -9.92 14.08
CA ASN A 632 -12.92 -9.98 12.63
C ASN A 632 -12.21 -8.75 12.03
N PRO A 633 -11.05 -8.88 11.36
CA PRO A 633 -10.36 -10.13 11.04
C PRO A 633 -9.78 -10.87 12.26
N LYS A 634 -9.92 -12.19 12.25
CA LYS A 634 -9.39 -13.12 13.25
C LYS A 634 -7.93 -13.44 12.95
N LEU A 635 -7.04 -13.31 13.94
CA LEU A 635 -5.67 -13.82 13.82
C LEU A 635 -5.68 -15.35 13.86
N LEU A 636 -5.15 -16.00 12.81
CA LEU A 636 -5.01 -17.46 12.75
C LEU A 636 -3.68 -17.91 13.38
N PHE A 637 -2.56 -17.34 12.94
CA PHE A 637 -1.23 -17.65 13.47
C PHE A 637 -0.20 -16.57 13.11
N SER A 638 0.92 -16.58 13.83
CA SER A 638 2.20 -15.94 13.44
C SER A 638 3.22 -17.05 13.12
N ALA A 639 4.19 -16.79 12.25
CA ALA A 639 5.28 -17.73 11.97
C ALA A 639 6.62 -17.36 12.63
N LEU A 640 6.60 -16.61 13.73
CA LEU A 640 7.81 -16.38 14.54
C LEU A 640 8.41 -17.67 15.10
N ASP A 641 7.57 -18.67 15.40
CA ASP A 641 8.01 -19.98 15.88
C ASP A 641 8.65 -20.85 14.77
N ALA A 642 8.50 -20.44 13.51
CA ALA A 642 9.02 -21.13 12.32
C ALA A 642 10.43 -20.64 11.92
N GLY A 643 11.34 -20.49 12.88
CA GLY A 643 12.66 -19.90 12.60
C GLY A 643 12.58 -18.39 12.37
N GLU A 644 11.73 -17.72 13.15
CA GLU A 644 11.58 -16.26 13.16
C GLU A 644 11.22 -15.67 11.79
N GLN A 645 10.18 -16.21 11.16
CA GLN A 645 9.66 -15.67 9.91
C GLN A 645 8.99 -14.32 10.11
N ASP A 646 9.13 -13.43 9.12
CA ASP A 646 8.69 -12.04 9.24
C ASP A 646 7.73 -11.60 8.13
N ARG A 647 7.87 -12.17 6.93
CA ARG A 647 7.04 -11.82 5.77
C ARG A 647 6.56 -13.05 4.99
N GLY A 648 5.30 -13.03 4.57
CA GLY A 648 4.70 -14.01 3.65
C GLY A 648 4.49 -13.37 2.29
N LEU A 649 5.54 -13.30 1.48
CA LEU A 649 5.56 -12.52 0.23
C LEU A 649 5.14 -13.31 -1.00
N ALA A 650 4.86 -14.60 -0.86
CA ALA A 650 4.39 -15.46 -1.93
C ALA A 650 3.52 -16.59 -1.39
N GLY A 651 2.55 -17.03 -2.18
CA GLY A 651 1.66 -18.11 -1.77
C GLY A 651 0.56 -18.35 -2.77
N THR A 652 -0.22 -19.40 -2.54
CA THR A 652 -1.38 -19.77 -3.34
C THR A 652 -2.37 -20.54 -2.48
N VAL A 653 -3.64 -20.58 -2.90
CA VAL A 653 -4.68 -21.42 -2.30
C VAL A 653 -4.91 -22.62 -3.20
N ILE A 654 -4.88 -23.81 -2.59
CA ILE A 654 -5.26 -25.08 -3.21
C ILE A 654 -6.74 -25.29 -2.91
N GLU A 655 -7.59 -24.78 -3.79
CA GLU A 655 -9.05 -24.74 -3.61
C GLU A 655 -9.63 -26.13 -3.33
N GLU A 656 -9.23 -27.15 -4.10
CA GLU A 656 -9.77 -28.50 -3.98
C GLU A 656 -9.36 -29.21 -2.68
N ALA A 657 -8.29 -28.75 -2.02
CA ALA A 657 -7.81 -29.30 -0.76
C ALA A 657 -8.11 -28.41 0.44
N GLY A 658 -8.63 -27.20 0.22
CA GLY A 658 -8.83 -26.20 1.28
C GLY A 658 -7.54 -25.81 2.00
N LYS A 659 -6.43 -25.60 1.26
CA LYS A 659 -5.13 -25.29 1.86
C LYS A 659 -4.55 -23.98 1.36
N LEU A 660 -4.02 -23.16 2.27
CA LEU A 660 -3.21 -21.98 1.98
C LEU A 660 -1.72 -22.34 2.09
N VAL A 661 -0.97 -22.12 1.02
CA VAL A 661 0.47 -22.36 0.97
C VAL A 661 1.20 -21.02 0.92
N ILE A 662 2.17 -20.79 1.80
CA ILE A 662 2.91 -19.54 1.92
C ILE A 662 4.42 -19.80 1.95
N GLY A 663 5.16 -19.09 1.10
CA GLY A 663 6.61 -18.95 1.16
C GLY A 663 7.01 -17.70 1.94
N THR A 664 8.06 -17.82 2.77
CA THR A 664 8.41 -16.75 3.71
C THR A 664 9.85 -16.22 3.58
N VAL A 665 10.03 -15.03 4.15
CA VAL A 665 11.32 -14.39 4.42
C VAL A 665 11.49 -14.25 5.95
N PRO A 666 12.68 -14.57 6.51
CA PRO A 666 12.94 -14.45 7.94
C PRO A 666 13.13 -13.00 8.42
N LYS A 667 13.18 -12.83 9.74
CA LYS A 667 13.53 -11.56 10.41
C LYS A 667 14.90 -11.04 9.97
N TYR A 668 15.14 -9.76 10.27
CA TYR A 668 16.42 -9.09 10.06
C TYR A 668 17.59 -9.90 10.64
N GLY A 669 18.73 -9.90 9.92
CA GLY A 669 19.94 -10.60 10.34
C GLY A 669 19.92 -12.13 10.11
N LYS A 670 18.85 -12.70 9.55
CA LYS A 670 18.68 -14.15 9.38
C LYS A 670 18.55 -14.58 7.93
N LEU A 671 19.06 -15.77 7.64
CA LEU A 671 18.89 -16.49 6.37
C LEU A 671 17.94 -17.68 6.54
N GLY A 672 17.38 -18.17 5.43
CA GLY A 672 16.49 -19.33 5.39
C GLY A 672 15.00 -18.98 5.55
N GLY A 673 14.23 -19.20 4.49
CA GLY A 673 12.77 -19.09 4.48
C GLY A 673 12.08 -20.43 4.74
N ALA A 674 10.80 -20.37 5.06
CA ALA A 674 9.94 -21.53 5.28
C ALA A 674 8.92 -21.68 4.14
N LEU A 675 8.44 -22.91 3.97
CA LEU A 675 7.20 -23.23 3.28
C LEU A 675 6.16 -23.62 4.35
N ILE A 676 5.08 -22.87 4.43
CA ILE A 676 3.98 -23.09 5.37
C ILE A 676 2.77 -23.56 4.60
N ILE A 677 2.13 -24.62 5.08
CA ILE A 677 0.91 -25.17 4.52
C ILE A 677 -0.13 -25.16 5.62
N TYR A 678 -1.17 -24.35 5.46
CA TYR A 678 -2.24 -24.19 6.43
C TYR A 678 -3.54 -24.75 5.87
N ASP A 679 -4.17 -25.65 6.62
CA ASP A 679 -5.46 -26.22 6.29
C ASP A 679 -6.58 -25.29 6.77
N LEU A 680 -7.34 -24.73 5.84
CA LEU A 680 -8.35 -23.71 6.07
C LEU A 680 -9.68 -24.29 6.61
N GLU A 681 -9.83 -25.61 6.61
CA GLU A 681 -11.02 -26.28 7.16
C GLU A 681 -10.78 -26.82 8.56
N THR A 682 -9.58 -27.34 8.82
CA THR A 682 -9.21 -27.99 10.09
C THR A 682 -8.31 -27.15 10.99
N ASN A 683 -7.79 -26.02 10.49
CA ASN A 683 -6.84 -25.14 11.17
C ASN A 683 -5.48 -25.79 11.50
N VAL A 684 -5.11 -26.86 10.80
CA VAL A 684 -3.82 -27.53 10.97
C VAL A 684 -2.74 -26.82 10.15
N ARG A 685 -1.66 -26.41 10.81
CA ARG A 685 -0.49 -25.78 10.18
C ARG A 685 0.68 -26.75 10.12
N GLU A 686 1.21 -26.96 8.92
CA GLU A 686 2.48 -27.62 8.67
C GLU A 686 3.54 -26.59 8.27
N THR A 687 4.77 -26.78 8.71
CA THR A 687 5.85 -25.81 8.51
C THR A 687 7.14 -26.54 8.20
N TYR A 688 7.75 -26.15 7.08
CA TYR A 688 9.01 -26.69 6.61
C TYR A 688 10.00 -25.54 6.51
N TYR A 689 10.86 -25.40 7.51
CA TYR A 689 11.86 -24.33 7.58
C TYR A 689 13.10 -24.68 6.76
N ASN A 690 13.71 -23.67 6.13
CA ASN A 690 14.95 -23.78 5.37
C ASN A 690 14.88 -24.83 4.24
N VAL A 691 13.75 -24.87 3.51
CA VAL A 691 13.51 -25.84 2.43
C VAL A 691 14.56 -25.74 1.32
N ILE A 692 15.03 -24.52 1.06
CA ILE A 692 16.23 -24.24 0.30
C ILE A 692 17.24 -23.60 1.24
N ASP A 693 18.42 -24.21 1.34
CA ASP A 693 19.41 -23.83 2.32
C ASP A 693 19.76 -22.34 2.23
N GLN A 694 19.54 -21.62 3.33
CA GLN A 694 19.84 -20.21 3.55
C GLN A 694 19.15 -19.24 2.58
N GLN A 695 18.15 -19.70 1.82
CA GLN A 695 17.40 -18.86 0.88
C GLN A 695 15.96 -18.68 1.35
N SER A 696 15.39 -17.51 1.08
CA SER A 696 13.95 -17.27 1.30
C SER A 696 13.11 -17.94 0.22
N VAL A 697 11.80 -18.10 0.46
CA VAL A 697 10.84 -18.58 -0.55
C VAL A 697 9.95 -17.41 -0.98
N THR A 698 10.09 -16.98 -2.23
CA THR A 698 9.50 -15.72 -2.73
C THR A 698 8.62 -15.86 -3.96
N ALA A 699 8.36 -17.09 -4.41
CA ALA A 699 7.36 -17.40 -5.41
C ALA A 699 6.77 -18.78 -5.13
N VAL A 700 5.45 -18.96 -5.29
CA VAL A 700 4.76 -20.23 -5.01
C VAL A 700 3.58 -20.36 -5.97
N THR A 701 3.46 -21.52 -6.61
CA THR A 701 2.26 -21.93 -7.34
C THR A 701 2.02 -23.43 -7.10
N TYR A 702 0.85 -23.93 -7.47
CA TYR A 702 0.45 -25.32 -7.25
C TYR A 702 -0.14 -25.91 -8.53
N LYS A 703 0.19 -27.18 -8.79
CA LYS A 703 -0.38 -27.96 -9.89
C LYS A 703 -0.28 -29.46 -9.61
N ASP A 704 -1.38 -30.18 -9.78
CA ASP A 704 -1.46 -31.65 -9.78
C ASP A 704 -0.81 -32.31 -8.54
N GLY A 705 -1.13 -31.84 -7.33
CA GLY A 705 -0.57 -32.39 -6.08
C GLY A 705 0.86 -31.92 -5.75
N LEU A 706 1.44 -31.04 -6.56
CA LEU A 706 2.79 -30.54 -6.40
C LEU A 706 2.79 -29.01 -6.19
N ILE A 707 3.54 -28.55 -5.20
CA ILE A 707 3.86 -27.13 -5.02
C ILE A 707 5.17 -26.85 -5.76
N TYR A 708 5.15 -25.84 -6.63
CA TYR A 708 6.34 -25.31 -7.30
C TYR A 708 6.69 -23.99 -6.64
N ALA A 709 7.92 -23.87 -6.16
CA ALA A 709 8.33 -22.69 -5.40
C ALA A 709 9.71 -22.19 -5.81
N GLY A 710 9.83 -20.87 -5.89
CA GLY A 710 11.03 -20.15 -6.27
C GLY A 710 11.68 -19.52 -5.04
N SER A 711 13.00 -19.63 -4.94
CA SER A 711 13.76 -19.06 -3.83
C SER A 711 14.41 -17.72 -4.18
N ASN A 712 14.96 -17.09 -3.15
CA ASN A 712 15.72 -15.86 -3.22
C ASN A 712 16.95 -15.95 -2.33
N ILE A 713 18.13 -15.58 -2.84
CA ILE A 713 19.37 -15.72 -2.09
C ILE A 713 19.37 -14.89 -0.79
N TRP A 714 18.58 -13.82 -0.76
CA TRP A 714 18.48 -12.96 0.41
C TRP A 714 17.49 -13.52 1.43
N GLY A 715 17.93 -13.59 2.68
CA GLY A 715 17.08 -13.72 3.86
C GLY A 715 16.43 -12.38 4.24
N GLY A 716 16.29 -12.12 5.54
CA GLY A 716 15.90 -10.82 6.07
C GLY A 716 16.98 -9.76 5.82
N LEU A 717 16.63 -8.48 5.94
CA LEU A 717 17.61 -7.39 5.76
C LEU A 717 18.69 -7.41 6.85
N GLY A 718 19.88 -6.88 6.55
CA GLY A 718 20.98 -6.78 7.52
C GLY A 718 21.86 -8.03 7.64
N VAL A 719 21.74 -8.97 6.71
CA VAL A 719 22.66 -10.12 6.57
C VAL A 719 23.01 -10.33 5.09
N ASP A 720 24.27 -10.66 4.82
CA ASP A 720 24.72 -10.97 3.47
C ASP A 720 24.24 -12.36 3.03
N PRO A 721 23.79 -12.52 1.76
CA PRO A 721 23.44 -13.82 1.23
C PRO A 721 24.69 -14.70 1.10
N THR A 722 24.56 -16.00 1.43
CA THR A 722 25.64 -16.98 1.26
C THR A 722 25.58 -17.73 -0.07
N GLN A 723 24.44 -17.63 -0.76
CA GLN A 723 24.18 -18.29 -2.04
C GLN A 723 24.24 -17.27 -3.19
N THR A 724 24.60 -17.72 -4.38
CA THR A 724 24.76 -16.85 -5.56
C THR A 724 23.61 -16.93 -6.56
N GLU A 725 22.81 -18.00 -6.50
CA GLU A 725 21.74 -18.27 -7.47
C GLU A 725 20.46 -18.73 -6.76
N ALA A 726 19.33 -18.23 -7.24
CA ALA A 726 18.00 -18.68 -6.86
C ALA A 726 17.67 -20.04 -7.49
N LYS A 727 16.83 -20.81 -6.79
CA LYS A 727 16.42 -22.16 -7.15
C LYS A 727 14.92 -22.26 -7.30
N LEU A 728 14.48 -23.04 -8.27
CA LEU A 728 13.13 -23.60 -8.33
C LEU A 728 13.16 -24.95 -7.61
N PHE A 729 12.19 -25.22 -6.76
CA PHE A 729 12.01 -26.54 -6.15
C PHE A 729 10.57 -27.01 -6.23
N ILE A 730 10.40 -28.33 -6.13
CA ILE A 730 9.09 -28.99 -6.14
C ILE A 730 8.89 -29.73 -4.83
N TRP A 731 7.77 -29.45 -4.18
CA TRP A 731 7.31 -30.12 -2.97
C TRP A 731 6.10 -31.01 -3.28
N ASP A 732 6.18 -32.26 -2.85
CA ASP A 732 5.15 -33.28 -3.06
C ASP A 732 4.19 -33.28 -1.86
N MET A 733 2.91 -32.98 -2.09
CA MET A 733 1.91 -32.84 -1.02
C MET A 733 1.57 -34.17 -0.35
N GLU A 734 1.68 -35.29 -1.08
CA GLU A 734 1.39 -36.61 -0.56
C GLU A 734 2.56 -37.11 0.29
N LYS A 735 3.79 -37.00 -0.24
CA LYS A 735 5.01 -37.45 0.46
C LYS A 735 5.47 -36.50 1.55
N ARG A 736 5.05 -35.23 1.49
CA ARG A 736 5.46 -34.16 2.40
C ARG A 736 6.98 -33.98 2.40
N GLU A 737 7.56 -33.93 1.20
CA GLU A 737 9.00 -33.71 1.02
C GLU A 737 9.33 -32.94 -0.27
N LYS A 738 10.53 -32.35 -0.31
CA LYS A 738 11.09 -31.75 -1.52
C LYS A 738 11.60 -32.86 -2.43
N VAL A 739 11.01 -33.00 -3.61
CA VAL A 739 11.30 -34.08 -4.58
C VAL A 739 12.14 -33.64 -5.77
N PHE A 740 12.43 -32.34 -5.90
CA PHE A 740 13.24 -31.75 -6.96
C PHE A 740 13.75 -30.36 -6.59
N GLU A 741 14.94 -30.00 -7.08
CA GLU A 741 15.42 -28.62 -7.13
C GLU A 741 16.32 -28.39 -8.34
N THR A 742 16.35 -27.17 -8.87
CA THR A 742 17.24 -26.75 -9.96
C THR A 742 17.47 -25.24 -9.93
N VAL A 743 18.50 -24.75 -10.63
CA VAL A 743 18.67 -23.33 -10.95
C VAL A 743 18.04 -23.09 -12.32
N PRO A 744 16.83 -22.47 -12.40
CA PRO A 744 16.12 -22.37 -13.66
C PRO A 744 16.73 -21.32 -14.61
N VAL A 745 17.36 -20.28 -14.06
CA VAL A 745 18.04 -19.23 -14.83
C VAL A 745 19.40 -18.96 -14.18
N PRO A 746 20.51 -19.41 -14.79
CA PRO A 746 21.85 -19.20 -14.25
C PRO A 746 22.18 -17.72 -13.99
N GLY A 747 22.87 -17.46 -12.88
CA GLY A 747 23.32 -16.15 -12.44
C GLY A 747 22.25 -15.24 -11.84
N LYS A 748 20.98 -15.69 -11.76
CA LYS A 748 19.89 -14.90 -11.17
C LYS A 748 19.70 -15.21 -9.70
N LYS A 749 19.49 -14.18 -8.89
CA LYS A 749 19.52 -14.16 -7.43
C LYS A 749 18.13 -14.27 -6.78
N GLY A 750 17.07 -14.06 -7.54
CA GLY A 750 15.70 -14.17 -7.02
C GLY A 750 14.71 -14.61 -8.09
N ILE A 751 13.83 -15.54 -7.72
CA ILE A 751 12.60 -15.87 -8.45
C ILE A 751 11.45 -15.22 -7.68
N THR A 752 10.77 -14.25 -8.29
CA THR A 752 9.80 -13.41 -7.58
C THR A 752 8.35 -13.66 -7.99
N GLU A 753 8.12 -14.51 -9.00
CA GLU A 753 6.77 -14.87 -9.44
C GLU A 753 6.78 -16.26 -10.10
N LEU A 754 5.71 -17.03 -9.84
CA LEU A 754 5.40 -18.30 -10.48
C LEU A 754 3.89 -18.39 -10.72
N ILE A 755 3.49 -18.81 -11.93
CA ILE A 755 2.10 -19.16 -12.24
C ILE A 755 2.04 -20.48 -13.01
N VAL A 756 0.92 -21.18 -12.94
CA VAL A 756 0.56 -22.14 -13.97
C VAL A 756 0.18 -21.34 -15.21
N GLY A 757 1.01 -21.41 -16.25
CA GLY A 757 0.80 -20.67 -17.48
C GLY A 757 -0.36 -21.23 -18.33
N PRO A 758 -0.79 -20.49 -19.36
CA PRO A 758 -1.89 -20.89 -20.23
C PRO A 758 -1.67 -22.22 -20.97
N ASP A 759 -0.41 -22.66 -21.09
CA ASP A 759 -0.01 -23.94 -21.71
C ASP A 759 0.12 -25.10 -20.71
N GLY A 760 -0.24 -24.88 -19.44
CA GLY A 760 -0.13 -25.88 -18.37
C GLY A 760 1.29 -26.08 -17.83
N ASN A 761 2.29 -25.35 -18.33
CA ASN A 761 3.64 -25.33 -17.79
C ASN A 761 3.77 -24.31 -16.66
N ILE A 762 4.87 -24.35 -15.91
CA ILE A 762 5.13 -23.39 -14.84
C ILE A 762 5.92 -22.22 -15.41
N TRP A 763 5.31 -21.04 -15.46
CA TRP A 763 5.96 -19.82 -15.92
C TRP A 763 6.51 -19.07 -14.71
N GLY A 764 7.72 -18.53 -14.81
CA GLY A 764 8.34 -17.78 -13.73
C GLY A 764 9.15 -16.58 -14.19
N SER A 765 9.32 -15.61 -13.29
CA SER A 765 10.19 -14.45 -13.49
C SER A 765 11.39 -14.49 -12.55
N ALA A 766 12.58 -14.43 -13.12
CA ALA A 766 13.85 -14.34 -12.41
C ALA A 766 14.65 -13.12 -12.91
N GLU A 767 14.63 -12.02 -12.17
CA GLU A 767 15.32 -10.77 -12.54
C GLU A 767 15.10 -10.34 -14.00
N GLY A 768 13.83 -10.09 -14.35
CA GLY A 768 13.43 -9.64 -15.70
C GLY A 768 13.49 -10.72 -16.79
N VAL A 769 13.87 -11.96 -16.44
CA VAL A 769 13.89 -13.10 -17.35
C VAL A 769 12.67 -13.98 -17.11
N LEU A 770 11.85 -14.16 -18.15
CA LEU A 770 10.83 -15.19 -18.21
C LEU A 770 11.51 -16.54 -18.42
N PHE A 771 11.17 -17.52 -17.59
CA PHE A 771 11.45 -18.93 -17.85
C PHE A 771 10.15 -19.74 -17.82
N ILE A 772 10.09 -20.80 -18.62
CA ILE A 772 8.97 -21.76 -18.63
C ILE A 772 9.54 -23.14 -18.33
N PHE A 773 9.01 -23.76 -17.28
CA PHE A 773 9.40 -25.07 -16.78
C PHE A 773 8.29 -26.09 -17.07
N ASP A 774 8.64 -27.16 -17.80
CA ASP A 774 7.74 -28.27 -18.04
C ASP A 774 7.74 -29.22 -16.82
N PRO A 775 6.59 -29.35 -16.12
CA PRO A 775 6.49 -30.19 -14.93
C PRO A 775 6.66 -31.69 -15.21
N ASN A 776 6.41 -32.15 -16.43
CA ASN A 776 6.49 -33.57 -16.78
C ASN A 776 7.94 -34.01 -17.00
N THR A 777 8.69 -33.25 -17.79
CA THR A 777 10.11 -33.54 -18.08
C THR A 777 11.05 -32.98 -17.02
N ARG A 778 10.56 -32.05 -16.17
CA ARG A 778 11.34 -31.29 -15.18
C ARG A 778 12.48 -30.48 -15.80
N GLN A 779 12.21 -29.87 -16.95
CA GLN A 779 13.17 -29.06 -17.69
C GLN A 779 12.67 -27.64 -17.94
N VAL A 780 13.58 -26.69 -17.97
CA VAL A 780 13.29 -25.34 -18.48
C VAL A 780 13.29 -25.41 -20.01
N ILE A 781 12.15 -25.16 -20.62
CA ILE A 781 11.90 -25.30 -22.06
C ILE A 781 11.89 -23.96 -22.80
N HIS A 782 11.83 -22.84 -22.08
CA HIS A 782 11.90 -21.49 -22.63
C HIS A 782 12.63 -20.55 -21.68
N ILE A 783 13.47 -19.67 -22.23
CA ILE A 783 14.13 -18.58 -21.50
C ILE A 783 14.10 -17.34 -22.40
N GLN A 784 13.61 -16.23 -21.86
CA GLN A 784 13.54 -14.96 -22.58
C GLN A 784 13.71 -13.79 -21.63
N THR A 785 14.68 -12.93 -21.89
CA THR A 785 14.77 -11.63 -21.21
C THR A 785 13.60 -10.77 -21.66
N LEU A 786 12.66 -10.47 -20.76
CA LEU A 786 11.57 -9.53 -21.01
C LEU A 786 12.09 -8.10 -20.89
N MET A 787 12.92 -7.85 -19.88
CA MET A 787 13.50 -6.54 -19.62
C MET A 787 14.83 -6.64 -18.86
N PRO A 788 15.77 -5.71 -19.05
CA PRO A 788 17.00 -5.68 -18.29
C PRO A 788 16.73 -5.44 -16.80
N ARG A 789 17.14 -6.37 -15.95
CA ARG A 789 17.09 -6.23 -14.49
C ARG A 789 18.30 -6.90 -13.85
N ASN A 790 18.83 -6.25 -12.82
CA ASN A 790 19.91 -6.76 -11.98
C ASN A 790 19.66 -6.31 -10.54
N TYR A 791 19.62 -7.25 -9.61
CA TYR A 791 19.46 -6.95 -8.19
C TYR A 791 20.81 -6.64 -7.54
N SER A 792 21.00 -5.39 -7.11
CA SER A 792 22.16 -4.91 -6.35
C SER A 792 21.99 -5.07 -4.83
N GLY A 793 20.81 -5.45 -4.37
CA GLY A 793 20.47 -5.71 -2.97
C GLY A 793 19.19 -6.54 -2.88
N ALA A 794 18.68 -6.74 -1.66
CA ALA A 794 17.49 -7.57 -1.43
C ALA A 794 16.26 -7.05 -2.20
N VAL A 795 15.76 -7.88 -3.11
CA VAL A 795 14.49 -7.67 -3.83
C VAL A 795 13.70 -8.96 -3.72
N TRP A 796 12.71 -8.98 -2.84
CA TRP A 796 11.90 -10.18 -2.58
C TRP A 796 10.64 -10.26 -3.45
N ARG A 797 10.18 -9.14 -4.02
CA ARG A 797 9.09 -9.07 -5.01
C ARG A 797 9.48 -8.07 -6.09
N ASP A 798 9.21 -8.40 -7.35
CA ASP A 798 9.57 -7.57 -8.51
C ASP A 798 8.61 -7.77 -9.69
N ALA A 799 8.14 -9.00 -9.89
CA ALA A 799 7.14 -9.34 -10.90
C ALA A 799 5.81 -9.76 -10.25
N GLN A 800 4.72 -9.55 -10.99
CA GLN A 800 3.43 -10.19 -10.74
C GLN A 800 2.79 -10.52 -12.08
N PHE A 801 2.19 -11.70 -12.21
CA PHE A 801 1.52 -12.14 -13.43
C PHE A 801 0.04 -12.46 -13.19
N VAL A 802 -0.80 -12.09 -14.16
CA VAL A 802 -2.24 -12.40 -14.20
C VAL A 802 -2.60 -12.87 -15.61
N ILE A 803 -3.42 -13.91 -15.72
CA ILE A 803 -3.94 -14.36 -17.02
C ILE A 803 -5.16 -13.51 -17.37
N GLY A 804 -5.11 -12.84 -18.52
CA GLY A 804 -6.20 -12.02 -19.03
C GLY A 804 -7.36 -12.86 -19.55
N THR A 805 -8.51 -12.22 -19.81
CA THR A 805 -9.71 -12.90 -20.34
C THR A 805 -9.55 -13.41 -21.78
N ASP A 806 -8.46 -13.04 -22.45
CA ASP A 806 -8.02 -13.52 -23.76
C ASP A 806 -7.05 -14.72 -23.69
N GLY A 807 -6.65 -15.12 -22.48
CA GLY A 807 -5.69 -16.19 -22.24
C GLY A 807 -4.22 -15.77 -22.31
N ASN A 808 -3.91 -14.50 -22.57
CA ASN A 808 -2.55 -13.97 -22.53
C ASN A 808 -2.11 -13.66 -21.09
N VAL A 809 -0.81 -13.52 -20.87
CA VAL A 809 -0.25 -13.24 -19.54
C VAL A 809 0.08 -11.76 -19.42
N TYR A 810 -0.62 -11.06 -18.54
CA TYR A 810 -0.37 -9.67 -18.20
C TYR A 810 0.58 -9.59 -17.02
N GLY A 811 1.54 -8.67 -17.07
CA GLY A 811 2.59 -8.56 -16.10
C GLY A 811 2.90 -7.13 -15.68
N ALA A 812 3.29 -6.99 -14.42
CA ALA A 812 3.83 -5.76 -13.86
C ALA A 812 5.25 -6.04 -13.33
N GLN A 813 6.26 -5.38 -13.89
CA GLN A 813 7.67 -5.52 -13.49
C GLN A 813 8.50 -4.31 -13.94
N ALA A 814 9.50 -3.92 -13.14
CA ALA A 814 10.43 -2.84 -13.46
C ALA A 814 9.76 -1.56 -14.00
N ASN A 815 8.71 -1.10 -13.32
CA ASN A 815 7.95 0.10 -13.67
C ASN A 815 7.28 0.01 -15.06
N LYS A 816 6.97 -1.20 -15.53
CA LYS A 816 6.18 -1.46 -16.75
C LYS A 816 4.96 -2.31 -16.43
N PHE A 817 3.85 -2.00 -17.08
CA PHE A 817 2.71 -2.90 -17.27
C PHE A 817 2.71 -3.40 -18.71
N PHE A 818 2.63 -4.71 -18.92
CA PHE A 818 2.83 -5.35 -20.23
C PHE A 818 1.98 -6.60 -20.41
N VAL A 819 1.90 -7.09 -21.64
CA VAL A 819 1.31 -8.38 -21.99
C VAL A 819 2.34 -9.28 -22.65
N ILE A 820 2.25 -10.58 -22.39
CA ILE A 820 2.99 -11.65 -23.06
C ILE A 820 1.96 -12.50 -23.80
N ASP A 821 2.11 -12.58 -25.12
CA ASP A 821 1.29 -13.46 -25.95
C ASP A 821 1.52 -14.93 -25.55
N ALA A 822 0.44 -15.62 -25.20
CA ALA A 822 0.49 -16.96 -24.62
C ALA A 822 1.09 -18.01 -25.56
N VAL A 823 1.04 -17.79 -26.88
CA VAL A 823 1.53 -18.74 -27.88
C VAL A 823 2.97 -18.42 -28.24
N THR A 824 3.21 -17.21 -28.76
CA THR A 824 4.46 -16.72 -29.33
C THR A 824 5.48 -16.25 -28.29
N LYS A 825 5.03 -16.00 -27.05
CA LYS A 825 5.83 -15.42 -25.95
C LYS A 825 6.35 -14.01 -26.24
N LYS A 826 5.83 -13.35 -27.28
CA LYS A 826 6.16 -11.96 -27.56
C LYS A 826 5.61 -11.08 -26.44
N MET A 827 6.46 -10.23 -25.87
CA MET A 827 6.08 -9.22 -24.90
C MET A 827 5.83 -7.87 -25.57
N THR A 828 4.76 -7.20 -25.16
CA THR A 828 4.41 -5.83 -25.56
C THR A 828 4.14 -5.01 -24.32
N VAL A 829 4.89 -3.91 -24.13
CA VAL A 829 4.65 -2.96 -23.02
C VAL A 829 3.37 -2.19 -23.32
N ILE A 830 2.44 -2.19 -22.37
CA ILE A 830 1.18 -1.43 -22.42
C ILE A 830 1.41 -0.02 -21.89
N ARG A 831 2.08 0.13 -20.75
CA ARG A 831 2.45 1.45 -20.24
C ARG A 831 3.60 1.40 -19.24
N ASP A 832 4.19 2.57 -19.02
CA ASP A 832 5.05 2.82 -17.89
C ASP A 832 4.19 3.06 -16.64
N VAL A 833 4.65 2.55 -15.50
CA VAL A 833 3.96 2.65 -14.20
C VAL A 833 4.95 3.09 -13.13
N GLY A 834 4.45 3.68 -12.06
CA GLY A 834 5.22 4.13 -10.91
C GLY A 834 5.72 2.99 -10.04
N ILE A 835 6.27 3.35 -8.88
CA ILE A 835 6.77 2.40 -7.91
C ILE A 835 5.62 1.65 -7.22
N ARG A 836 5.88 0.41 -6.79
CA ARG A 836 4.90 -0.47 -6.11
C ARG A 836 3.64 -0.66 -6.94
N ASN A 837 3.81 -1.24 -8.11
CA ASN A 837 2.82 -1.47 -9.16
C ASN A 837 2.19 -2.87 -9.10
N TRP A 838 1.61 -3.24 -7.96
CA TRP A 838 0.91 -4.52 -7.80
C TRP A 838 -0.42 -4.51 -8.50
N MET A 839 -0.83 -5.67 -8.99
CA MET A 839 -1.94 -5.80 -9.91
C MET A 839 -2.99 -6.82 -9.46
N ALA A 840 -4.24 -6.51 -9.75
CA ALA A 840 -5.36 -7.44 -9.76
C ALA A 840 -6.17 -7.27 -11.06
N MET A 841 -7.05 -8.22 -11.37
CA MET A 841 -8.03 -8.09 -12.45
C MET A 841 -9.41 -8.41 -11.86
N ASP A 842 -10.43 -7.62 -12.20
CA ASP A 842 -11.82 -7.92 -11.80
C ASP A 842 -12.46 -9.00 -12.70
N ASP A 843 -13.67 -9.43 -12.35
CA ASP A 843 -14.44 -10.42 -13.10
C ASP A 843 -14.80 -9.96 -14.54
N PHE A 844 -14.83 -8.65 -14.76
CA PHE A 844 -15.08 -8.02 -16.06
C PHE A 844 -13.84 -7.98 -16.96
N GLY A 845 -12.63 -8.15 -16.42
CA GLY A 845 -11.38 -8.06 -17.16
C GLY A 845 -10.71 -6.67 -17.11
N ASN A 846 -11.12 -5.78 -16.21
CA ASN A 846 -10.37 -4.56 -15.92
C ASN A 846 -9.20 -4.86 -14.98
N PHE A 847 -8.05 -4.25 -15.26
CA PHE A 847 -6.89 -4.33 -14.40
C PHE A 847 -6.89 -3.21 -13.36
N TYR A 848 -6.43 -3.53 -12.17
CA TYR A 848 -6.26 -2.61 -11.06
C TYR A 848 -4.80 -2.59 -10.66
N LEU A 849 -4.17 -1.43 -10.72
CA LEU A 849 -2.76 -1.26 -10.37
C LEU A 849 -2.62 -0.29 -9.20
N THR A 850 -1.81 -0.65 -8.21
CA THR A 850 -1.35 0.31 -7.21
C THR A 850 -0.30 1.23 -7.83
N GLU A 851 -0.33 2.53 -7.53
CA GLU A 851 0.72 3.46 -7.94
C GLU A 851 0.85 4.54 -6.87
N GLU A 852 1.97 4.51 -6.14
CA GLU A 852 2.14 5.33 -4.92
C GLU A 852 0.97 5.12 -3.95
N SER A 853 0.19 6.16 -3.63
CA SER A 853 -1.00 6.03 -2.77
C SER A 853 -2.29 5.72 -3.53
N SER A 854 -2.28 5.76 -4.87
CA SER A 854 -3.47 5.68 -5.70
C SER A 854 -3.74 4.26 -6.20
N LEU A 855 -5.02 3.92 -6.34
CA LEU A 855 -5.45 2.77 -7.13
C LEU A 855 -5.87 3.23 -8.52
N LEU A 856 -5.31 2.62 -9.55
CA LEU A 856 -5.64 2.91 -10.95
C LEU A 856 -6.44 1.76 -11.53
N ARG A 857 -7.53 2.08 -12.24
CA ARG A 857 -8.23 1.11 -13.09
C ARG A 857 -7.78 1.31 -14.54
N ILE A 858 -7.35 0.23 -15.17
CA ILE A 858 -6.98 0.16 -16.58
C ILE A 858 -7.96 -0.77 -17.29
N THR A 859 -8.62 -0.25 -18.32
CA THR A 859 -9.59 -0.97 -19.13
C THR A 859 -9.03 -1.18 -20.53
N ILE A 860 -8.84 -2.43 -20.93
CA ILE A 860 -8.48 -2.78 -22.31
C ILE A 860 -9.76 -3.27 -22.99
N PRO A 861 -10.36 -2.51 -23.92
CA PRO A 861 -11.71 -2.78 -24.42
C PRO A 861 -11.95 -4.22 -24.91
N GLU A 862 -10.94 -4.84 -25.54
CA GLU A 862 -11.02 -6.21 -26.07
C GLU A 862 -11.14 -7.31 -25.00
N LEU A 863 -10.72 -7.00 -23.77
CA LEU A 863 -10.77 -7.91 -22.63
C LEU A 863 -12.08 -7.81 -21.84
N VAL A 864 -12.78 -6.69 -21.96
CA VAL A 864 -13.97 -6.41 -21.15
C VAL A 864 -15.08 -7.39 -21.48
N ARG A 865 -15.53 -8.13 -20.48
CA ARG A 865 -16.72 -8.97 -20.56
C ARG A 865 -17.96 -8.13 -20.27
N GLN A 866 -19.01 -8.30 -21.07
CA GLN A 866 -20.26 -7.57 -20.92
C GLN A 866 -21.29 -8.41 -20.15
N PRO A 867 -22.14 -7.82 -19.31
CA PRO A 867 -23.21 -8.57 -18.68
C PRO A 867 -24.28 -8.99 -19.70
N VAL A 868 -24.69 -10.25 -19.62
CA VAL A 868 -25.66 -10.88 -20.54
C VAL A 868 -26.93 -11.38 -19.85
N GLY A 869 -26.93 -11.50 -18.52
CA GLY A 869 -28.10 -11.94 -17.76
C GLY A 869 -27.82 -12.11 -16.28
N LEU A 870 -28.85 -12.50 -15.52
CA LEU A 870 -28.72 -12.90 -14.13
C LEU A 870 -29.10 -14.37 -13.96
N GLU A 871 -28.46 -15.02 -13.00
CA GLU A 871 -28.84 -16.34 -12.53
C GLU A 871 -29.23 -16.26 -11.05
N LEU A 872 -30.37 -16.85 -10.70
CA LEU A 872 -30.84 -17.01 -9.34
C LEU A 872 -30.89 -18.51 -8.99
N ALA A 873 -30.17 -18.87 -7.95
CA ALA A 873 -30.27 -20.15 -7.27
C ALA A 873 -30.85 -19.98 -5.87
N LEU A 874 -31.55 -20.99 -5.36
CA LEU A 874 -32.13 -20.99 -4.02
C LEU A 874 -31.55 -22.13 -3.19
N SER A 875 -31.32 -21.87 -1.90
CA SER A 875 -30.95 -22.90 -0.92
C SER A 875 -31.98 -24.02 -0.79
N SER A 876 -33.27 -23.74 -1.04
CA SER A 876 -34.32 -24.75 -1.19
C SER A 876 -35.43 -24.23 -2.10
N ALA A 877 -36.02 -25.14 -2.90
CA ALA A 877 -37.22 -24.88 -3.70
C ALA A 877 -38.50 -25.46 -3.06
N SER A 878 -38.37 -26.25 -1.99
CA SER A 878 -39.49 -26.77 -1.21
C SER A 878 -39.35 -26.32 0.24
N LEU A 879 -40.34 -25.57 0.71
CA LEU A 879 -40.32 -24.94 2.02
C LEU A 879 -41.59 -25.34 2.79
N VAL A 880 -41.52 -25.37 4.11
CA VAL A 880 -42.71 -25.26 4.95
C VAL A 880 -42.87 -23.82 5.44
N ARG A 881 -44.08 -23.44 5.84
CA ARG A 881 -44.40 -22.08 6.32
C ARG A 881 -43.38 -21.55 7.33
N ASP A 882 -43.04 -20.26 7.19
CA ASP A 882 -42.04 -19.49 7.93
C ASP A 882 -40.57 -19.89 7.68
N GLN A 883 -40.30 -20.91 6.87
CA GLN A 883 -38.94 -21.17 6.40
C GLN A 883 -38.49 -20.13 5.38
N ALA A 884 -37.19 -19.84 5.38
CA ALA A 884 -36.54 -18.97 4.42
C ALA A 884 -35.77 -19.79 3.38
N ALA A 885 -35.90 -19.44 2.11
CA ALA A 885 -34.93 -19.75 1.08
C ALA A 885 -33.98 -18.55 0.91
N ALA A 886 -32.70 -18.74 1.25
CA ALA A 886 -31.64 -17.81 0.90
C ALA A 886 -31.36 -17.87 -0.61
N PRO A 887 -31.37 -16.73 -1.32
CA PRO A 887 -30.97 -16.63 -2.71
C PRO A 887 -29.44 -16.58 -2.87
N SER A 888 -28.95 -17.08 -4.00
CA SER A 888 -27.61 -16.81 -4.52
C SER A 888 -27.77 -16.25 -5.93
N VAL A 889 -27.21 -15.07 -6.18
CA VAL A 889 -27.38 -14.35 -7.44
C VAL A 889 -26.03 -14.18 -8.12
N LYS A 890 -25.99 -14.50 -9.41
CA LYS A 890 -24.80 -14.32 -10.27
C LYS A 890 -25.14 -13.38 -11.41
N LEU A 891 -24.22 -12.46 -11.73
CA LEU A 891 -24.26 -11.70 -12.98
C LEU A 891 -23.49 -12.48 -14.04
N LEU A 892 -24.20 -13.01 -15.03
CA LEU A 892 -23.60 -13.73 -16.14
C LEU A 892 -22.96 -12.73 -17.10
N LEU A 893 -21.73 -13.02 -17.53
CA LEU A 893 -20.95 -12.21 -18.46
C LEU A 893 -20.67 -12.98 -19.76
N THR A 894 -20.35 -12.26 -20.83
CA THR A 894 -19.83 -12.86 -22.08
C THR A 894 -18.57 -13.69 -21.82
N LYS A 895 -18.25 -14.63 -22.74
CA LYS A 895 -17.08 -15.53 -22.64
C LYS A 895 -17.13 -16.42 -21.39
N ASP A 896 -18.33 -16.88 -21.02
CA ASP A 896 -18.61 -17.77 -19.89
C ASP A 896 -18.11 -17.25 -18.52
N GLY A 897 -17.97 -15.92 -18.38
CA GLY A 897 -17.61 -15.28 -17.11
C GLY A 897 -18.84 -15.04 -16.22
N ALA A 898 -18.62 -14.80 -14.93
CA ALA A 898 -19.67 -14.37 -14.01
C ALA A 898 -19.10 -13.51 -12.89
N VAL A 899 -19.92 -12.60 -12.36
CA VAL A 899 -19.70 -11.98 -11.04
C VAL A 899 -20.56 -12.75 -10.04
N ASP A 900 -19.91 -13.43 -9.11
CA ASP A 900 -20.59 -14.18 -8.06
C ASP A 900 -21.02 -13.28 -6.89
N LYS A 901 -21.89 -13.83 -6.04
CA LYS A 901 -22.32 -13.21 -4.78
C LYS A 901 -22.97 -11.83 -4.97
N LEU A 902 -23.72 -11.67 -6.06
CA LEU A 902 -24.41 -10.42 -6.36
C LEU A 902 -25.48 -10.09 -5.30
N GLU A 903 -25.97 -11.09 -4.56
CA GLU A 903 -26.86 -10.87 -3.42
C GLU A 903 -26.29 -9.91 -2.37
N ARG A 904 -24.96 -9.70 -2.35
CA ARG A 904 -24.27 -8.72 -1.47
C ARG A 904 -24.42 -7.26 -1.92
N ARG A 905 -24.77 -7.03 -3.19
CA ARG A 905 -25.01 -5.67 -3.75
C ARG A 905 -26.49 -5.31 -3.81
N ASN A 906 -27.27 -5.88 -2.88
CA ASN A 906 -28.70 -5.58 -2.69
C ASN A 906 -29.52 -5.61 -3.98
N PRO A 907 -29.54 -6.73 -4.74
CA PRO A 907 -30.42 -6.85 -5.88
C PRO A 907 -31.88 -6.86 -5.40
N GLN A 908 -32.80 -6.50 -6.28
CA GLN A 908 -34.22 -6.53 -5.98
C GLN A 908 -34.74 -7.96 -6.12
N TYR A 909 -35.68 -8.35 -5.26
CA TYR A 909 -36.27 -9.69 -5.26
C TYR A 909 -37.80 -9.59 -5.39
N PHE A 910 -38.37 -10.52 -6.14
CA PHE A 910 -39.78 -10.50 -6.49
C PHE A 910 -40.40 -11.89 -6.35
N SER A 911 -41.72 -11.91 -6.11
CA SER A 911 -42.53 -13.11 -6.04
C SER A 911 -43.80 -12.91 -6.86
N SER A 912 -44.19 -13.93 -7.63
CA SER A 912 -45.44 -13.92 -8.40
C SER A 912 -46.67 -13.93 -7.51
N ASP A 913 -46.53 -14.44 -6.27
CA ASP A 913 -47.57 -14.46 -5.25
C ASP A 913 -46.95 -14.21 -3.86
N PRO A 914 -46.89 -12.95 -3.41
CA PRO A 914 -46.42 -12.58 -2.07
C PRO A 914 -47.23 -13.21 -0.92
N SER A 915 -48.43 -13.71 -1.18
CA SER A 915 -49.22 -14.43 -0.18
C SER A 915 -48.73 -15.86 0.04
N VAL A 916 -48.05 -16.46 -0.96
CA VAL A 916 -47.44 -17.80 -0.87
C VAL A 916 -45.97 -17.70 -0.49
N VAL A 917 -45.19 -16.83 -1.14
CA VAL A 917 -43.79 -16.56 -0.79
C VAL A 917 -43.57 -15.04 -0.75
N ARG A 918 -43.28 -14.49 0.43
CA ARG A 918 -42.98 -13.06 0.59
C ARG A 918 -41.48 -12.80 0.54
N VAL A 919 -41.09 -11.57 0.21
CA VAL A 919 -39.70 -11.11 0.30
C VAL A 919 -39.52 -10.35 1.60
N ASP A 920 -38.54 -10.73 2.40
CA ASP A 920 -38.20 -10.06 3.66
C ASP A 920 -36.68 -10.08 3.89
N ASN A 921 -36.09 -8.92 4.15
CA ASN A 921 -34.64 -8.74 4.36
C ASN A 921 -33.76 -9.49 3.34
N GLY A 922 -34.09 -9.39 2.05
CA GLY A 922 -33.34 -10.03 0.97
C GLY A 922 -33.48 -11.56 0.89
N LYS A 923 -34.46 -12.16 1.58
CA LYS A 923 -34.76 -13.59 1.55
C LYS A 923 -36.18 -13.86 1.11
N PHE A 924 -36.42 -15.04 0.56
CA PHE A 924 -37.75 -15.54 0.24
C PHE A 924 -38.30 -16.33 1.42
N ILE A 925 -39.39 -15.86 2.02
CA ILE A 925 -40.02 -16.48 3.19
C ILE A 925 -41.32 -17.16 2.78
N ALA A 926 -41.45 -18.45 3.07
CA ALA A 926 -42.67 -19.21 2.87
C ALA A 926 -43.79 -18.65 3.75
N ALA A 927 -44.86 -18.14 3.13
CA ALA A 927 -45.98 -17.52 3.80
C ALA A 927 -47.17 -18.47 3.91
N ASN A 928 -47.78 -18.93 2.82
CA ASN A 928 -48.90 -19.90 2.83
C ASN A 928 -48.60 -21.08 1.91
N PRO A 929 -49.14 -22.29 2.17
CA PRO A 929 -49.04 -23.41 1.24
C PRO A 929 -49.54 -23.05 -0.16
N GLY A 930 -48.81 -23.50 -1.17
CA GLY A 930 -49.05 -23.16 -2.57
C GLY A 930 -47.77 -23.18 -3.39
N SER A 931 -47.83 -22.56 -4.57
CA SER A 931 -46.68 -22.40 -5.46
C SER A 931 -46.54 -20.96 -5.92
N ALA A 932 -45.32 -20.44 -5.90
CA ALA A 932 -44.99 -19.13 -6.46
C ALA A 932 -43.68 -19.21 -7.26
N GLU A 933 -43.57 -18.41 -8.31
CA GLU A 933 -42.30 -18.13 -8.94
C GLU A 933 -41.63 -16.96 -8.26
N VAL A 934 -40.32 -17.07 -8.05
CA VAL A 934 -39.49 -15.98 -7.52
C VAL A 934 -38.35 -15.65 -8.46
N TRP A 935 -37.97 -14.38 -8.53
CA TRP A 935 -36.87 -13.91 -9.36
C TRP A 935 -36.17 -12.71 -8.73
N SER A 936 -35.04 -12.31 -9.31
CA SER A 936 -34.26 -11.16 -8.90
C SER A 936 -33.98 -10.22 -10.08
N GLU A 937 -33.87 -8.93 -9.80
CA GLU A 937 -33.40 -7.92 -10.76
C GLU A 937 -32.20 -7.15 -10.20
N PHE A 938 -31.29 -6.79 -11.08
CA PHE A 938 -30.13 -5.96 -10.76
C PHE A 938 -29.88 -4.95 -11.88
N THR A 939 -29.71 -3.68 -11.50
CA THR A 939 -29.41 -2.60 -12.45
C THR A 939 -27.92 -2.30 -12.44
N PHE A 940 -27.27 -2.47 -13.58
CA PHE A 940 -25.87 -2.14 -13.79
C PHE A 940 -25.72 -1.18 -14.97
N ASN A 941 -25.00 -0.06 -14.78
CA ASN A 941 -24.81 0.97 -15.80
C ASN A 941 -26.12 1.42 -16.50
N GLY A 942 -27.22 1.51 -15.73
CA GLY A 942 -28.53 1.92 -16.23
C GLY A 942 -29.32 0.85 -16.99
N VAL A 943 -28.80 -0.37 -17.09
CA VAL A 943 -29.49 -1.53 -17.68
C VAL A 943 -29.92 -2.48 -16.58
N THR A 944 -31.21 -2.83 -16.54
CA THR A 944 -31.75 -3.82 -15.61
C THR A 944 -31.74 -5.20 -16.23
N TYR A 945 -31.16 -6.15 -15.51
CA TYR A 945 -31.15 -7.57 -15.86
C TYR A 945 -32.13 -8.30 -14.94
N GLU A 946 -32.89 -9.25 -15.48
CA GLU A 946 -33.79 -10.15 -14.73
C GLU A 946 -33.16 -11.55 -14.68
N SER A 947 -33.31 -12.24 -13.56
CA SER A 947 -32.87 -13.63 -13.41
C SER A 947 -33.82 -14.63 -14.05
N ASN A 948 -33.43 -15.90 -14.11
CA ASN A 948 -34.40 -16.99 -14.25
C ASN A 948 -35.46 -16.93 -13.14
N ARG A 949 -36.65 -17.44 -13.44
CA ARG A 949 -37.74 -17.63 -12.49
C ARG A 949 -37.59 -18.99 -11.81
N ALA A 950 -37.37 -18.98 -10.50
CA ALA A 950 -37.27 -20.19 -9.69
C ALA A 950 -38.65 -20.54 -9.13
N HIS A 951 -39.09 -21.78 -9.30
CA HIS A 951 -40.37 -22.24 -8.78
C HIS A 951 -40.21 -22.70 -7.32
N VAL A 952 -40.95 -22.08 -6.41
CA VAL A 952 -40.96 -22.42 -4.98
C VAL A 952 -42.30 -23.04 -4.62
N SER A 953 -42.27 -24.20 -3.99
CA SER A 953 -43.45 -24.86 -3.42
C SER A 953 -43.42 -24.75 -1.91
N VAL A 954 -44.46 -24.15 -1.34
CA VAL A 954 -44.71 -24.15 0.09
C VAL A 954 -45.65 -25.31 0.39
N VAL A 955 -45.17 -26.29 1.15
CA VAL A 955 -45.91 -27.49 1.50
C VAL A 955 -46.29 -27.48 2.98
N ALA A 956 -47.36 -28.17 3.32
CA ALA A 956 -47.69 -28.53 4.68
C ALA A 956 -47.34 -30.01 4.89
N THR A 957 -46.71 -30.32 6.01
CA THR A 957 -46.40 -31.69 6.45
C THR A 957 -47.08 -31.94 7.79
N LEU A 958 -47.31 -33.21 8.16
CA LEU A 958 -47.85 -33.56 9.48
C LEU A 958 -47.01 -32.94 10.61
N ASP A 959 -45.68 -32.98 10.48
CA ASP A 959 -44.75 -32.41 11.46
C ASP A 959 -44.85 -30.88 11.53
N SER A 960 -44.93 -30.19 10.39
CA SER A 960 -45.05 -28.73 10.39
C SER A 960 -46.39 -28.25 10.96
N VAL A 961 -47.49 -28.96 10.66
CA VAL A 961 -48.81 -28.64 11.22
C VAL A 961 -48.85 -28.94 12.71
N SER A 962 -48.30 -30.07 13.15
CA SER A 962 -48.24 -30.47 14.55
C SER A 962 -47.41 -29.48 15.38
N GLY A 963 -46.21 -29.13 14.91
CA GLY A 963 -45.36 -28.13 15.57
C GLY A 963 -46.06 -26.77 15.72
N ARG A 964 -46.77 -26.33 14.68
CA ARG A 964 -47.52 -25.08 14.69
C ARG A 964 -48.73 -25.11 15.63
N LEU A 965 -49.46 -26.23 15.66
CA LEU A 965 -50.53 -26.42 16.64
C LEU A 965 -49.99 -26.29 18.07
N GLN A 966 -48.86 -26.95 18.38
CA GLN A 966 -48.23 -26.84 19.70
C GLN A 966 -47.77 -25.42 20.02
N GLN A 967 -47.25 -24.69 19.02
CA GLN A 967 -46.90 -23.29 19.19
C GLN A 967 -48.13 -22.44 19.58
N PHE A 968 -49.24 -22.56 18.85
CA PHE A 968 -50.47 -21.81 19.16
C PHE A 968 -51.09 -22.21 20.50
N ILE A 969 -50.95 -23.45 20.93
CA ILE A 969 -51.32 -23.88 22.29
C ILE A 969 -50.42 -23.18 23.31
N GLY A 970 -49.10 -23.18 23.09
CA GLY A 970 -48.12 -22.57 23.98
C GLY A 970 -48.25 -21.05 24.11
N THR A 971 -48.67 -20.35 23.06
CA THR A 971 -48.92 -18.89 23.09
C THR A 971 -50.29 -18.52 23.64
N GLY A 972 -51.17 -19.51 23.91
CA GLY A 972 -52.54 -19.28 24.36
C GLY A 972 -53.50 -18.88 23.24
N ASP A 973 -53.07 -18.94 21.99
CA ASP A 973 -53.92 -18.74 20.81
C ASP A 973 -54.96 -19.86 20.66
N ILE A 974 -54.74 -21.02 21.28
CA ILE A 974 -55.68 -22.16 21.37
C ILE A 974 -55.77 -22.62 22.83
N SER A 975 -56.99 -22.71 23.36
CA SER A 975 -57.23 -23.14 24.75
C SER A 975 -57.50 -24.65 24.91
N ASP A 976 -57.32 -25.15 26.15
CA ASP A 976 -57.27 -26.59 26.52
C ASP A 976 -58.41 -27.47 26.01
N ALA A 977 -59.63 -26.94 25.90
CA ALA A 977 -60.80 -27.70 25.45
C ALA A 977 -60.72 -28.12 23.96
N MET A 978 -59.98 -27.39 23.13
CA MET A 978 -59.84 -27.65 21.71
C MET A 978 -58.47 -28.23 21.35
N SER A 979 -57.42 -27.87 22.08
CA SER A 979 -56.06 -28.37 21.88
C SER A 979 -55.97 -29.90 21.86
N SER A 980 -56.67 -30.57 22.79
CA SER A 980 -56.69 -32.03 22.89
C SER A 980 -57.33 -32.72 21.68
N GLN A 981 -58.38 -32.11 21.10
CA GLN A 981 -59.09 -32.68 19.94
C GLN A 981 -58.28 -32.52 18.66
N LEU A 982 -57.66 -31.34 18.48
CA LEU A 982 -56.79 -31.04 17.35
C LEU A 982 -55.52 -31.90 17.38
N THR A 983 -54.89 -32.04 18.56
CA THR A 983 -53.67 -32.85 18.72
C THR A 983 -53.94 -34.32 18.41
N ASN A 984 -54.99 -34.90 19.01
CA ASN A 984 -55.36 -36.30 18.75
C ASN A 984 -55.69 -36.54 17.26
N SER A 985 -56.35 -35.59 16.60
CA SER A 985 -56.67 -35.74 15.17
C SER A 985 -55.40 -35.77 14.30
N LEU A 986 -54.38 -34.95 14.60
CA LEU A 986 -53.09 -35.01 13.90
C LEU A 986 -52.28 -36.27 14.24
N GLU A 987 -52.27 -36.70 15.50
CA GLU A 987 -51.57 -37.93 15.92
C GLU A 987 -52.14 -39.16 15.23
N GLN A 988 -53.47 -39.26 15.13
CA GLN A 988 -54.12 -40.35 14.38
C GLN A 988 -53.81 -40.25 12.89
N ALA A 989 -53.87 -39.06 12.28
CA ALA A 989 -53.48 -38.89 10.89
C ALA A 989 -52.03 -39.37 10.64
N SER A 990 -51.09 -39.01 11.53
CA SER A 990 -49.70 -39.48 11.47
C SER A 990 -49.56 -40.99 11.65
N HIS A 991 -50.32 -41.59 12.58
CA HIS A 991 -50.34 -43.04 12.77
C HIS A 991 -50.74 -43.79 11.48
N PHE A 992 -51.80 -43.34 10.81
CA PHE A 992 -52.29 -44.00 9.60
C PHE A 992 -51.42 -43.75 8.37
N VAL A 993 -50.79 -42.57 8.25
CA VAL A 993 -49.74 -42.34 7.23
C VAL A 993 -48.59 -43.35 7.40
N ASN A 994 -48.14 -43.60 8.63
CA ASN A 994 -47.07 -44.57 8.91
C ASN A 994 -47.46 -46.03 8.61
N LEU A 995 -48.76 -46.33 8.60
CA LEU A 995 -49.29 -47.64 8.21
C LEU A 995 -49.54 -47.77 6.69
N GLY A 996 -49.38 -46.68 5.92
CA GLY A 996 -49.71 -46.64 4.50
C GLY A 996 -51.22 -46.58 4.20
N ASP A 997 -52.05 -46.20 5.18
CA ASP A 997 -53.50 -46.07 5.04
C ASP A 997 -53.89 -44.60 4.87
N SER A 998 -53.79 -44.13 3.63
CA SER A 998 -54.08 -42.74 3.28
C SER A 998 -55.55 -42.33 3.48
N GLU A 999 -56.50 -43.25 3.29
CA GLU A 999 -57.92 -42.95 3.48
C GLU A 999 -58.23 -42.64 4.95
N GLN A 1000 -57.67 -43.45 5.87
CA GLN A 1000 -57.81 -43.16 7.30
C GLN A 1000 -57.05 -41.91 7.71
N ALA A 1001 -55.86 -41.66 7.14
CA ALA A 1001 -55.13 -40.43 7.39
C ALA A 1001 -55.94 -39.18 6.97
N ALA A 1002 -56.51 -39.19 5.76
CA ALA A 1002 -57.38 -38.11 5.27
C ALA A 1002 -58.62 -37.93 6.13
N PHE A 1003 -59.27 -39.01 6.56
CA PHE A 1003 -60.40 -38.96 7.49
C PHE A 1003 -60.06 -38.22 8.80
N HIS A 1004 -58.87 -38.47 9.34
CA HIS A 1004 -58.43 -37.80 10.56
C HIS A 1004 -58.06 -36.32 10.35
N LEU A 1005 -57.58 -35.93 9.17
CA LEU A 1005 -57.42 -34.52 8.79
C LEU A 1005 -58.75 -33.80 8.59
N ASP A 1006 -59.76 -34.45 8.01
CA ASP A 1006 -61.12 -33.89 7.92
C ASP A 1006 -61.73 -33.70 9.30
N ARG A 1007 -61.51 -34.65 10.22
CA ARG A 1007 -61.89 -34.50 11.63
C ARG A 1007 -61.18 -33.32 12.28
N PHE A 1008 -59.90 -33.12 11.99
CA PHE A 1008 -59.17 -31.94 12.46
C PHE A 1008 -59.86 -30.65 11.99
N LEU A 1009 -60.16 -30.53 10.70
CA LEU A 1009 -60.84 -29.35 10.14
C LEU A 1009 -62.25 -29.14 10.71
N MET A 1010 -62.97 -30.23 10.98
CA MET A 1010 -64.27 -30.19 11.65
C MET A 1010 -64.15 -29.65 13.08
N HIS A 1011 -63.16 -30.12 13.85
CA HIS A 1011 -62.90 -29.63 15.20
C HIS A 1011 -62.44 -28.16 15.18
N LEU A 1012 -61.56 -27.79 14.25
CA LEU A 1012 -61.03 -26.44 14.09
C LEU A 1012 -62.12 -25.39 13.76
N ASN A 1013 -63.11 -25.78 12.95
CA ASN A 1013 -64.19 -24.89 12.50
C ASN A 1013 -65.51 -25.06 13.29
N HIS A 1014 -65.46 -25.75 14.43
CA HIS A 1014 -66.65 -26.03 15.24
C HIS A 1014 -67.15 -24.75 15.95
N GLN A 1015 -68.27 -24.20 15.46
CA GLN A 1015 -68.83 -22.91 15.90
C GLN A 1015 -68.95 -22.72 17.43
N PRO A 1016 -69.42 -23.70 18.23
CA PRO A 1016 -69.48 -23.56 19.69
C PRO A 1016 -68.13 -23.39 20.40
N LEU A 1017 -67.01 -23.60 19.70
CA LEU A 1017 -65.64 -23.45 20.20
C LEU A 1017 -64.88 -22.32 19.49
N ALA A 1018 -65.56 -21.46 18.71
CA ALA A 1018 -64.91 -20.38 17.97
C ALA A 1018 -64.14 -19.39 18.89
N ASP A 1019 -64.66 -19.10 20.09
CA ASP A 1019 -64.01 -18.20 21.08
C ASP A 1019 -62.77 -18.83 21.75
N ARG A 1020 -62.42 -20.07 21.39
CA ARG A 1020 -61.33 -20.85 22.00
C ARG A 1020 -60.07 -20.91 21.13
N ILE A 1021 -60.10 -20.29 19.95
CA ILE A 1021 -58.99 -20.11 19.01
C ILE A 1021 -58.98 -18.68 18.49
N THR A 1022 -57.80 -18.07 18.33
CA THR A 1022 -57.71 -16.77 17.65
C THR A 1022 -57.95 -16.93 16.15
N GLU A 1023 -58.54 -15.91 15.51
CA GLU A 1023 -58.81 -15.96 14.06
C GLU A 1023 -57.53 -16.22 13.24
N HIS A 1024 -56.40 -15.68 13.71
CA HIS A 1024 -55.09 -15.90 13.13
C HIS A 1024 -54.67 -17.38 13.16
N ALA A 1025 -54.71 -18.02 14.32
CA ALA A 1025 -54.36 -19.44 14.46
C ALA A 1025 -55.30 -20.34 13.68
N ARG A 1026 -56.60 -20.03 13.68
CA ARG A 1026 -57.62 -20.77 12.93
C ARG A 1026 -57.34 -20.72 11.42
N SER A 1027 -57.12 -19.53 10.87
CA SER A 1027 -56.85 -19.34 9.45
C SER A 1027 -55.60 -20.09 8.99
N ILE A 1028 -54.53 -20.08 9.79
CA ILE A 1028 -53.28 -20.74 9.41
C ILE A 1028 -53.42 -22.26 9.47
N LEU A 1029 -53.96 -22.82 10.56
CA LEU A 1029 -54.14 -24.25 10.70
C LEU A 1029 -55.12 -24.82 9.66
N ASP A 1030 -56.18 -24.08 9.32
CA ASP A 1030 -57.15 -24.48 8.29
C ASP A 1030 -56.46 -24.57 6.92
N ALA A 1031 -55.68 -23.55 6.54
CA ALA A 1031 -54.94 -23.52 5.29
C ALA A 1031 -53.91 -24.66 5.21
N ASP A 1032 -53.13 -24.87 6.28
CA ASP A 1032 -52.08 -25.89 6.29
C ASP A 1032 -52.66 -27.31 6.27
N VAL A 1033 -53.75 -27.59 7.00
CA VAL A 1033 -54.37 -28.93 6.99
C VAL A 1033 -55.08 -29.21 5.68
N ARG A 1034 -55.74 -28.23 5.07
CA ARG A 1034 -56.32 -28.41 3.73
C ARG A 1034 -55.25 -28.71 2.69
N ALA A 1035 -54.12 -28.01 2.74
CA ALA A 1035 -53.01 -28.28 1.85
C ALA A 1035 -52.41 -29.69 2.09
N LEU A 1036 -52.23 -30.07 3.35
CA LEU A 1036 -51.74 -31.39 3.74
C LEU A 1036 -52.67 -32.52 3.24
N ALA A 1037 -53.99 -32.36 3.39
CA ALA A 1037 -54.98 -33.34 2.98
C ALA A 1037 -54.97 -33.63 1.48
N VAL A 1038 -54.55 -32.67 0.64
CA VAL A 1038 -54.40 -32.85 -0.81
C VAL A 1038 -53.12 -33.63 -1.16
N THR A 1039 -52.11 -33.64 -0.28
CA THR A 1039 -50.80 -34.27 -0.52
C THR A 1039 -50.67 -35.69 0.03
N ILE A 1040 -51.59 -36.14 0.89
CA ILE A 1040 -51.61 -37.53 1.35
C ILE A 1040 -52.15 -38.41 0.20
N PRO A 1041 -51.38 -39.42 -0.27
CA PRO A 1041 -51.63 -40.14 -1.53
C PRO A 1041 -52.98 -40.83 -1.67
#